data_AF-A0A931AHT4-F1
#
_entry.id   AF-A0A931AHT4-F1
#
_cell.length_a   1.000
_cell.length_b   1.000
_cell.length_c   1.000
_cell.angle_alpha   90.00
_cell.angle_beta   90.00
_cell.angle_gamma   90.00
#
_symmetry.space_group_name_H-M   'P 1'
#
loop_
_entity.id
_entity.type
_entity.pdbx_description
1 polymer ?
#
loop_
_entity_poly.entity_id
_entity_poly.type
_entity_poly.pdbx_seq_one_letter_code
_entity_poly.pdbx_strand_id
1 'polypeptide(L)'
;MILTGSEIEKEWAQGRITIEPFTPEQVNPNSYNFRLGKTLRVYSGETLSPRTPNEFIEIEIPDDGYVLEPGKLYLAHTIEVLGSDHYAPTFAARSSVARLGMFINLSASLGDIGYKGQWTLQLYTLNRIRVYAGLNIGQMMWWKPQGDVDLYHGKYQGATGPRSSDIYIDYDKQFARQRFPGLGASVSVAEVGPKFAALAASSREFSVPPAFCIPAGEFAGAVSPEQTAALADAFADLRATVGAFYTESLARIQSIGAQIRFPESARSLLRARLTEIFGDRADLRVAVRSSGLDEDADASSLAGVHHSVLNVSTFAGIVAAIEQCWASYYDAPGVAARLRADNYDASPRLAVIVQAMVQPTLAGVAFTGLEAADPERVVIEHVEGLADQFVAGVVVPVRTTSDEVAATPDSPLAEVVAVARALRDRRGHHVDVEWAADDSGVHLIQVRPLTATIDRPRAATEPVGQAVPMYVEEVPPTFHLGDVARLYGRYVAKRSSAYRLAAAHGAGTGSAWAIQFNGRGLHDEATVAGLQDVLRTGVASECVLDLGDQLRQIVLPKQDVLPCLAELAGARSGDAELRAVIIRDYLRGELGVISRKSGAGLVVEFTADGLMALNRGTAGGETIVIADLERPFDEPGNLTAAVGAEPLLPHLHTLARLTGAMYAKHGPVTLEWVLSAGRPYFVDYSVLGTDELVVSSEGAVLISPGTARGPLLRLEEDELLSRMSIGPAISIDASTSAAARDGMARILDKVLSLPERPIIHARLPYAALSVLIGHVAGFVFEQGSALGHLAILLRESGVPAVAVPGFVGDGEVIISDASVQRLP
;
A
#
# COMPACT_ATOMS: atom_id res chain seq x y z
N MET A 1 -31.41 -12.38 -38.61
CA MET A 1 -32.35 -12.73 -39.71
C MET A 1 -33.29 -13.83 -39.20
N ILE A 2 -34.57 -13.82 -39.60
CA ILE A 2 -35.56 -14.84 -39.22
C ILE A 2 -35.57 -15.99 -40.24
N LEU A 3 -35.82 -17.23 -39.79
CA LEU A 3 -35.96 -18.40 -40.67
C LEU A 3 -37.35 -18.52 -41.28
N THR A 4 -37.42 -18.96 -42.54
CA THR A 4 -38.67 -19.37 -43.19
C THR A 4 -39.07 -20.77 -42.74
N GLY A 5 -40.33 -21.16 -42.95
CA GLY A 5 -40.83 -22.50 -42.63
C GLY A 5 -40.04 -23.61 -43.32
N SER A 6 -39.70 -23.44 -44.59
CA SER A 6 -38.87 -24.38 -45.34
C SER A 6 -37.45 -24.51 -44.77
N GLU A 7 -36.90 -23.41 -44.25
CA GLU A 7 -35.58 -23.44 -43.60
C GLU A 7 -35.69 -24.08 -42.22
N ILE A 8 -36.76 -23.83 -41.44
CA ILE A 8 -37.01 -24.50 -40.16
C ILE A 8 -37.06 -26.03 -40.35
N GLU A 9 -37.78 -26.52 -41.36
CA GLU A 9 -37.83 -27.95 -41.70
C GLU A 9 -36.45 -28.53 -42.01
N LYS A 10 -35.67 -27.83 -42.83
CA LYS A 10 -34.33 -28.23 -43.22
C LYS A 10 -33.37 -28.25 -42.03
N GLU A 11 -33.40 -27.23 -41.19
CA GLU A 11 -32.56 -27.10 -40.00
C GLU A 11 -32.93 -28.11 -38.90
N TRP A 12 -34.22 -28.44 -38.77
CA TRP A 12 -34.70 -29.54 -37.94
C TRP A 12 -34.19 -30.90 -38.44
N ALA A 13 -34.31 -31.17 -39.74
CA ALA A 13 -33.80 -32.42 -40.34
C ALA A 13 -32.28 -32.60 -40.18
N GLN A 14 -31.55 -31.50 -40.01
CA GLN A 14 -30.11 -31.47 -39.77
C GLN A 14 -29.73 -31.48 -38.27
N GLY A 15 -30.72 -31.58 -37.38
CA GLY A 15 -30.53 -31.62 -35.93
C GLY A 15 -30.13 -30.27 -35.31
N ARG A 16 -30.12 -29.18 -36.09
CA ARG A 16 -29.74 -27.84 -35.62
C ARG A 16 -30.89 -27.13 -34.92
N ILE A 17 -32.14 -27.50 -35.20
CA ILE A 17 -33.34 -27.11 -34.46
C ILE A 17 -33.97 -28.35 -33.84
N THR A 18 -34.32 -28.27 -32.56
CA THR A 18 -35.04 -29.32 -31.84
C THR A 18 -36.54 -29.02 -31.86
N ILE A 19 -37.33 -29.95 -32.37
CA ILE A 19 -38.81 -29.94 -32.31
C ILE A 19 -39.26 -31.40 -32.12
N GLU A 20 -39.76 -31.74 -30.94
CA GLU A 20 -40.17 -33.11 -30.62
C GLU A 20 -41.49 -33.13 -29.83
N PRO A 21 -42.58 -33.71 -30.38
CA PRO A 21 -42.69 -34.29 -31.72
C PRO A 21 -42.78 -33.23 -32.82
N PHE A 22 -42.14 -33.49 -33.98
CA PHE A 22 -42.32 -32.68 -35.18
C PHE A 22 -43.57 -33.12 -35.96
N THR A 23 -44.26 -32.18 -36.58
CA THR A 23 -45.49 -32.40 -37.35
C THR A 23 -45.50 -31.42 -38.51
N PRO A 24 -45.35 -31.87 -39.77
CA PRO A 24 -45.24 -30.98 -40.93
C PRO A 24 -46.39 -29.98 -41.07
N GLU A 25 -47.61 -30.38 -40.70
CA GLU A 25 -48.81 -29.54 -40.80
C GLU A 25 -48.80 -28.33 -39.85
N GLN A 26 -47.86 -28.30 -38.90
CA GLN A 26 -47.68 -27.19 -37.97
C GLN A 26 -46.71 -26.12 -38.50
N VAL A 27 -46.02 -26.35 -39.63
CA VAL A 27 -45.09 -25.39 -40.23
C VAL A 27 -45.85 -24.29 -40.96
N ASN A 28 -45.58 -23.04 -40.58
CA ASN A 28 -46.06 -21.82 -41.23
C ASN A 28 -44.92 -21.18 -42.05
N PRO A 29 -45.19 -20.15 -42.88
CA PRO A 29 -44.15 -19.52 -43.70
C PRO A 29 -42.91 -19.01 -42.96
N ASN A 30 -42.99 -18.65 -41.67
CA ASN A 30 -41.86 -18.14 -40.87
C ASN A 30 -41.86 -18.67 -39.42
N SER A 31 -42.62 -19.72 -39.12
CA SER A 31 -42.82 -20.19 -37.74
C SER A 31 -43.27 -21.65 -37.69
N TYR A 32 -43.24 -22.25 -36.50
CA TYR A 32 -43.80 -23.57 -36.21
C TYR A 32 -44.87 -23.45 -35.10
N ASN A 33 -46.09 -23.90 -35.35
CA ASN A 33 -47.16 -23.90 -34.35
C ASN A 33 -46.90 -24.96 -33.27
N PHE A 34 -47.06 -24.60 -32.00
CA PHE A 34 -46.95 -25.53 -30.87
C PHE A 34 -48.27 -25.65 -30.11
N ARG A 35 -48.40 -26.76 -29.37
CA ARG A 35 -49.63 -27.15 -28.70
C ARG A 35 -49.55 -26.97 -27.19
N LEU A 36 -50.70 -26.64 -26.60
CA LEU A 36 -50.88 -26.54 -25.16
C LEU A 36 -50.77 -27.91 -24.48
N GLY A 37 -49.88 -28.03 -23.49
CA GLY A 37 -49.77 -29.19 -22.63
C GLY A 37 -50.96 -29.33 -21.66
N LYS A 38 -51.06 -30.47 -20.98
CA LYS A 38 -52.24 -30.81 -20.16
C LYS A 38 -52.22 -30.27 -18.73
N THR A 39 -51.10 -29.73 -18.26
CA THR A 39 -50.97 -29.21 -16.89
C THR A 39 -50.76 -27.70 -16.85
N LEU A 40 -51.35 -27.07 -15.84
CA LEU A 40 -51.21 -25.66 -15.50
C LEU A 40 -50.71 -25.54 -14.06
N ARG A 41 -50.02 -24.45 -13.73
CA ARG A 41 -49.70 -24.05 -12.36
C ARG A 41 -50.17 -22.64 -12.09
N VAL A 42 -50.66 -22.42 -10.87
CA VAL A 42 -51.06 -21.10 -10.36
C VAL A 42 -50.44 -20.91 -9.00
N TYR A 43 -49.78 -19.79 -8.75
CA TYR A 43 -49.24 -19.50 -7.43
C TYR A 43 -50.36 -19.39 -6.39
N SER A 44 -50.15 -19.97 -5.20
CA SER A 44 -51.14 -19.97 -4.11
C SER A 44 -51.02 -18.74 -3.20
N GLY A 45 -49.83 -18.15 -3.10
CA GLY A 45 -49.57 -16.99 -2.24
C GLY A 45 -50.01 -15.65 -2.83
N GLU A 46 -50.51 -14.74 -1.99
CA GLU A 46 -50.84 -13.37 -2.39
C GLU A 46 -49.58 -12.51 -2.65
N THR A 47 -48.50 -12.80 -1.92
CA THR A 47 -47.18 -12.16 -2.10
C THR A 47 -46.18 -13.19 -2.60
N LEU A 48 -45.54 -12.90 -3.73
CA LEU A 48 -44.47 -13.73 -4.27
C LEU A 48 -43.11 -13.12 -3.94
N SER A 49 -42.17 -13.95 -3.50
CA SER A 49 -40.82 -13.54 -3.14
C SER A 49 -39.81 -14.05 -4.18
N PRO A 50 -38.88 -13.20 -4.65
CA PRO A 50 -37.78 -13.66 -5.49
C PRO A 50 -36.65 -14.31 -4.68
N ARG A 51 -36.71 -14.31 -3.35
CA ARG A 51 -35.67 -14.88 -2.46
C ARG A 51 -35.95 -16.31 -2.01
N THR A 52 -37.16 -16.78 -2.19
CA THR A 52 -37.60 -18.11 -1.71
C THR A 52 -38.41 -18.82 -2.80
N PRO A 53 -38.47 -20.15 -2.79
CA PRO A 53 -39.43 -20.89 -3.61
C PRO A 53 -40.86 -20.41 -3.29
N ASN A 54 -41.69 -20.26 -4.33
CA ASN A 54 -43.09 -19.86 -4.18
C ASN A 54 -44.00 -21.07 -4.35
N GLU A 55 -44.97 -21.22 -3.46
CA GLU A 55 -45.95 -22.29 -3.52
C GLU A 55 -46.92 -22.12 -4.69
N PHE A 56 -47.35 -23.24 -5.25
CA PHE A 56 -48.29 -23.27 -6.37
C PHE A 56 -49.24 -24.47 -6.25
N ILE A 57 -50.37 -24.36 -6.93
CA ILE A 57 -51.32 -25.44 -7.15
C ILE A 57 -51.19 -25.88 -8.60
N GLU A 58 -51.10 -27.19 -8.81
CA GLU A 58 -51.11 -27.79 -10.15
C GLU A 58 -52.54 -28.18 -10.54
N ILE A 59 -52.90 -27.92 -11.79
CA ILE A 59 -54.22 -28.14 -12.36
C ILE A 59 -54.05 -28.94 -13.64
N GLU A 60 -54.69 -30.10 -13.73
CA GLU A 60 -54.78 -30.87 -14.97
C GLU A 60 -56.01 -30.39 -15.77
N ILE A 61 -55.83 -30.11 -17.07
CA ILE A 61 -56.91 -29.70 -17.97
C ILE A 61 -57.76 -30.94 -18.27
N PRO A 62 -59.05 -30.95 -17.91
CA PRO A 62 -59.95 -32.06 -18.23
C PRO A 62 -60.23 -32.18 -19.73
N ASP A 63 -60.77 -33.31 -20.17
CA ASP A 63 -61.12 -33.56 -21.58
C ASP A 63 -62.17 -32.56 -22.12
N ASP A 64 -63.09 -32.07 -21.28
CA ASP A 64 -64.06 -31.03 -21.62
C ASP A 64 -63.50 -29.59 -21.50
N GLY A 65 -62.20 -29.47 -21.21
CA GLY A 65 -61.44 -28.22 -21.14
C GLY A 65 -61.50 -27.52 -19.78
N TYR A 66 -60.62 -26.56 -19.60
CA TYR A 66 -60.50 -25.74 -18.37
C TYR A 66 -60.78 -24.27 -18.67
N VAL A 67 -61.56 -23.59 -17.82
CA VAL A 67 -61.86 -22.16 -17.99
C VAL A 67 -60.82 -21.32 -17.26
N LEU A 68 -60.00 -20.59 -18.03
CA LEU A 68 -59.08 -19.59 -17.50
C LEU A 68 -59.87 -18.35 -17.04
N GLU A 69 -59.62 -17.95 -15.80
CA GLU A 69 -60.22 -16.75 -15.19
C GLU A 69 -59.37 -15.49 -15.46
N PRO A 70 -60.00 -14.34 -15.76
CA PRO A 70 -59.29 -13.05 -15.83
C PRO A 70 -58.60 -12.68 -14.52
N GLY A 71 -57.51 -11.92 -14.62
CA GLY A 71 -56.75 -11.45 -13.45
C GLY A 71 -55.87 -12.51 -12.76
N LYS A 72 -55.81 -13.74 -13.31
CA LYS A 72 -54.90 -14.80 -12.85
C LYS A 72 -53.83 -15.09 -13.90
N LEU A 73 -52.63 -15.38 -13.44
CA LEU A 73 -51.53 -15.90 -14.26
C LEU A 73 -51.49 -17.42 -14.13
N TYR A 74 -51.61 -18.13 -15.25
CA TYR A 74 -51.43 -19.57 -15.32
C TYR A 74 -50.11 -19.87 -16.03
N LEU A 75 -49.24 -20.64 -15.39
CA LEU A 75 -48.05 -21.19 -16.02
C LEU A 75 -48.48 -22.49 -16.70
N ALA A 76 -48.46 -22.51 -18.02
CA ALA A 76 -48.70 -23.70 -18.83
C ALA A 76 -47.41 -24.17 -19.47
N HIS A 77 -47.47 -25.19 -20.32
CA HIS A 77 -46.31 -25.63 -21.08
C HIS A 77 -46.67 -26.06 -22.50
N THR A 78 -45.66 -26.19 -23.35
CA THR A 78 -45.80 -26.81 -24.68
C THR A 78 -45.81 -28.33 -24.57
N ILE A 79 -46.52 -29.00 -25.48
CA ILE A 79 -46.35 -30.44 -25.71
C ILE A 79 -44.95 -30.70 -26.28
N GLU A 80 -44.55 -29.87 -27.24
CA GLU A 80 -43.29 -30.00 -27.95
C GLU A 80 -42.10 -29.60 -27.07
N VAL A 81 -41.03 -30.39 -27.15
CA VAL A 81 -39.68 -29.97 -26.77
C VAL A 81 -39.13 -29.13 -27.91
N LEU A 82 -38.81 -27.86 -27.63
CA LEU A 82 -38.38 -26.88 -28.62
C LEU A 82 -37.04 -26.28 -28.21
N GLY A 83 -36.14 -26.03 -29.16
CA GLY A 83 -34.82 -25.48 -28.87
C GLY A 83 -33.88 -25.41 -30.07
N SER A 84 -32.66 -24.91 -29.86
CA SER A 84 -31.59 -24.93 -30.87
C SER A 84 -30.25 -24.54 -30.27
N ASP A 85 -29.15 -25.18 -30.69
CA ASP A 85 -27.77 -24.76 -30.36
C ASP A 85 -27.21 -23.73 -31.36
N HIS A 86 -27.99 -23.33 -32.35
CA HIS A 86 -27.54 -22.50 -33.47
C HIS A 86 -28.39 -21.24 -33.70
N TYR A 87 -29.63 -21.24 -33.23
CA TYR A 87 -30.60 -20.18 -33.47
C TYR A 87 -31.23 -19.74 -32.17
N ALA A 88 -31.51 -18.45 -32.03
CA ALA A 88 -32.25 -17.92 -30.89
C ALA A 88 -33.76 -18.10 -31.11
N PRO A 89 -34.46 -18.91 -30.29
CA PRO A 89 -35.90 -19.11 -30.40
C PRO A 89 -36.68 -17.92 -29.80
N THR A 90 -37.81 -17.56 -30.41
CA THR A 90 -38.79 -16.63 -29.84
C THR A 90 -40.20 -17.12 -30.11
N PHE A 91 -41.16 -16.90 -29.22
CA PHE A 91 -42.54 -17.33 -29.44
C PHE A 91 -43.58 -16.22 -29.29
N ALA A 92 -44.72 -16.43 -29.95
CA ALA A 92 -45.89 -15.56 -29.84
C ALA A 92 -47.18 -16.37 -29.83
N ALA A 93 -48.26 -15.78 -29.31
CA ALA A 93 -49.60 -16.34 -29.44
C ALA A 93 -49.99 -16.46 -30.92
N ARG A 94 -50.80 -17.48 -31.25
CA ARG A 94 -51.46 -17.49 -32.56
C ARG A 94 -52.46 -16.35 -32.63
N SER A 95 -52.60 -15.76 -33.82
CA SER A 95 -53.52 -14.64 -34.03
C SER A 95 -54.98 -14.98 -33.66
N SER A 96 -55.40 -16.23 -33.83
CA SER A 96 -56.72 -16.73 -33.40
C SER A 96 -56.89 -16.68 -31.88
N VAL A 97 -55.88 -17.09 -31.14
CA VAL A 97 -55.86 -17.10 -29.67
C VAL A 97 -55.81 -15.67 -29.12
N ALA A 98 -54.94 -14.84 -29.68
CA ALA A 98 -54.79 -13.44 -29.26
C ALA A 98 -56.11 -12.66 -29.39
N ARG A 99 -56.90 -12.90 -30.44
CA ARG A 99 -58.20 -12.25 -30.66
C ARG A 99 -59.28 -12.63 -29.63
N LEU A 100 -59.13 -13.75 -28.91
CA LEU A 100 -60.00 -14.08 -27.78
C LEU A 100 -59.69 -13.23 -26.53
N GLY A 101 -58.58 -12.47 -26.55
CA GLY A 101 -58.06 -11.75 -25.40
C GLY A 101 -57.14 -12.60 -24.53
N MET A 102 -56.49 -13.63 -25.09
CA MET A 102 -55.49 -14.46 -24.40
C MET A 102 -54.06 -14.09 -24.83
N PHE A 103 -53.22 -13.87 -23.82
CA PHE A 103 -51.78 -13.69 -23.93
C PHE A 103 -51.12 -14.99 -23.46
N ILE A 104 -50.05 -15.42 -24.14
CA ILE A 104 -49.29 -16.63 -23.76
C ILE A 104 -47.86 -16.31 -23.28
N ASN A 105 -47.52 -15.03 -23.32
CA ASN A 105 -46.34 -14.40 -22.74
C ASN A 105 -46.63 -12.92 -22.53
N LEU A 106 -46.23 -12.37 -21.38
CA LEU A 106 -46.40 -10.95 -21.05
C LEU A 106 -45.11 -10.14 -21.24
N SER A 107 -43.93 -10.75 -21.08
CA SER A 107 -42.67 -9.97 -21.00
C SER A 107 -41.39 -10.67 -21.48
N ALA A 108 -41.37 -12.00 -21.65
CA ALA A 108 -40.13 -12.76 -21.93
C ALA A 108 -40.33 -13.84 -23.01
N SER A 109 -40.42 -13.44 -24.29
CA SER A 109 -40.65 -14.37 -25.40
C SER A 109 -39.38 -14.96 -26.00
N LEU A 110 -38.23 -14.37 -25.73
CA LEU A 110 -36.92 -14.80 -26.24
C LEU A 110 -36.37 -15.93 -25.36
N GLY A 111 -35.88 -17.00 -25.99
CA GLY A 111 -35.07 -18.01 -25.31
C GLY A 111 -33.62 -17.95 -25.75
N ASP A 112 -32.76 -18.46 -24.88
CA ASP A 112 -31.31 -18.51 -25.12
C ASP A 112 -30.95 -19.61 -26.12
N ILE A 113 -29.87 -19.38 -26.87
CA ILE A 113 -29.28 -20.38 -27.75
C ILE A 113 -28.69 -21.49 -26.87
N GLY A 114 -28.98 -22.76 -27.17
CA GLY A 114 -28.65 -23.94 -26.36
C GLY A 114 -29.81 -24.44 -25.50
N TYR A 115 -30.85 -23.61 -25.27
CA TYR A 115 -32.04 -24.07 -24.54
C TYR A 115 -32.80 -25.15 -25.34
N LYS A 116 -33.10 -26.27 -24.68
CA LYS A 116 -33.97 -27.35 -25.19
C LYS A 116 -34.87 -27.86 -24.07
N GLY A 117 -36.19 -27.82 -24.27
CA GLY A 117 -37.17 -28.31 -23.28
C GLY A 117 -38.60 -28.03 -23.69
N GLN A 118 -39.57 -28.48 -22.89
CA GLN A 118 -40.94 -27.98 -22.97
C GLN A 118 -40.96 -26.53 -22.45
N TRP A 119 -41.50 -25.62 -23.26
CA TRP A 119 -41.50 -24.20 -22.94
C TRP A 119 -42.61 -23.88 -21.97
N THR A 120 -42.29 -23.19 -20.89
CA THR A 120 -43.30 -22.65 -19.98
C THR A 120 -43.96 -21.43 -20.62
N LEU A 121 -45.29 -21.44 -20.68
CA LEU A 121 -46.11 -20.36 -21.24
C LEU A 121 -46.78 -19.60 -20.09
N GLN A 122 -46.85 -18.27 -20.21
CA GLN A 122 -47.54 -17.40 -19.25
C GLN A 122 -48.91 -17.06 -19.81
N LEU A 123 -49.93 -17.84 -19.44
CA LEU A 123 -51.29 -17.62 -19.90
C LEU A 123 -51.97 -16.56 -19.02
N TYR A 124 -52.38 -15.47 -19.65
CA TYR A 124 -53.16 -14.39 -19.04
C TYR A 124 -54.33 -14.04 -19.97
N THR A 125 -55.52 -13.87 -19.40
CA THR A 125 -56.74 -13.68 -20.19
C THR A 125 -57.51 -12.44 -19.73
N LEU A 126 -58.08 -11.71 -20.70
CA LEU A 126 -59.01 -10.60 -20.44
C LEU A 126 -60.45 -11.10 -20.29
N ASN A 127 -60.78 -12.17 -21.00
CA ASN A 127 -62.09 -12.82 -20.98
C ASN A 127 -61.97 -14.21 -20.33
N ARG A 128 -63.09 -14.75 -19.84
CA ARG A 128 -63.15 -16.17 -19.44
C ARG A 128 -62.99 -17.03 -20.70
N ILE A 129 -61.88 -17.76 -20.81
CA ILE A 129 -61.56 -18.54 -22.02
C ILE A 129 -61.40 -20.00 -21.62
N ARG A 130 -62.17 -20.89 -22.27
CA ARG A 130 -61.99 -22.33 -22.13
C ARG A 130 -60.86 -22.81 -23.04
N VAL A 131 -59.88 -23.49 -22.45
CA VAL A 131 -58.74 -24.08 -23.15
C VAL A 131 -58.77 -25.60 -23.07
N TYR A 132 -58.16 -26.25 -24.05
CA TYR A 132 -58.10 -27.70 -24.18
C TYR A 132 -56.64 -28.13 -24.36
N ALA A 133 -56.26 -29.25 -23.75
CA ALA A 133 -54.97 -29.87 -24.03
C ALA A 133 -54.86 -30.20 -25.55
N GLY A 134 -53.69 -29.98 -26.14
CA GLY A 134 -53.47 -30.15 -27.57
C GLY A 134 -53.88 -28.97 -28.46
N LEU A 135 -54.47 -27.91 -27.90
CA LEU A 135 -54.80 -26.69 -28.65
C LEU A 135 -53.53 -26.07 -29.26
N ASN A 136 -53.55 -25.79 -30.58
CA ASN A 136 -52.53 -24.95 -31.23
C ASN A 136 -52.60 -23.52 -30.66
N ILE A 137 -51.78 -23.26 -29.63
CA ILE A 137 -51.92 -22.08 -28.77
C ILE A 137 -50.97 -20.96 -29.18
N GLY A 138 -49.78 -21.31 -29.67
CA GLY A 138 -48.74 -20.37 -30.07
C GLY A 138 -47.92 -20.87 -31.26
N GLN A 139 -46.92 -20.08 -31.60
CA GLN A 139 -45.98 -20.37 -32.68
C GLN A 139 -44.57 -19.91 -32.29
N MET A 140 -43.57 -20.70 -32.68
CA MET A 140 -42.14 -20.48 -32.44
C MET A 140 -41.47 -19.99 -33.72
N MET A 141 -40.56 -19.04 -33.59
CA MET A 141 -39.72 -18.49 -34.66
C MET A 141 -38.25 -18.58 -34.24
N TRP A 142 -37.35 -18.70 -35.21
CA TRP A 142 -35.91 -18.83 -34.96
C TRP A 142 -35.13 -17.71 -35.64
N TRP A 143 -34.20 -17.12 -34.90
CA TRP A 143 -33.33 -16.03 -35.35
C TRP A 143 -31.89 -16.49 -35.48
N LYS A 144 -31.25 -16.17 -36.61
CA LYS A 144 -29.82 -16.38 -36.81
C LYS A 144 -29.00 -15.36 -36.02
N PRO A 145 -28.14 -15.79 -35.07
CA PRO A 145 -27.28 -14.93 -34.28
C PRO A 145 -26.11 -14.36 -35.10
N GLN A 146 -25.46 -13.32 -34.57
CA GLN A 146 -24.25 -12.71 -35.12
C GLN A 146 -23.23 -12.51 -33.99
N GLY A 147 -22.00 -12.98 -34.20
CA GLY A 147 -20.93 -13.00 -33.18
C GLY A 147 -20.67 -14.42 -32.66
N ASP A 148 -19.81 -14.51 -31.64
CA ASP A 148 -19.53 -15.76 -30.93
C ASP A 148 -20.76 -16.20 -30.12
N VAL A 149 -21.01 -17.51 -30.08
CA VAL A 149 -22.19 -18.09 -29.44
C VAL A 149 -21.77 -18.86 -28.19
N ASP A 150 -22.21 -18.37 -27.04
CA ASP A 150 -22.14 -19.10 -25.77
C ASP A 150 -23.47 -19.84 -25.54
N LEU A 151 -23.39 -21.16 -25.35
CA LEU A 151 -24.57 -21.99 -25.17
C LEU A 151 -25.14 -21.87 -23.75
N TYR A 152 -26.46 -21.89 -23.67
CA TYR A 152 -27.20 -21.91 -22.41
C TYR A 152 -27.02 -23.25 -21.69
N HIS A 153 -26.55 -23.17 -20.45
CA HIS A 153 -26.43 -24.30 -19.52
C HIS A 153 -27.17 -24.04 -18.19
N GLY A 154 -28.20 -23.19 -18.23
CA GLY A 154 -28.87 -22.72 -17.02
C GLY A 154 -29.93 -23.68 -16.46
N LYS A 155 -30.46 -23.30 -15.29
CA LYS A 155 -31.36 -24.10 -14.43
C LYS A 155 -32.68 -24.58 -15.06
N TYR A 156 -33.09 -23.99 -16.19
CA TYR A 156 -34.33 -24.39 -16.87
C TYR A 156 -34.11 -25.42 -17.97
N GLN A 157 -32.85 -25.77 -18.31
CA GLN A 157 -32.55 -26.73 -19.36
C GLN A 157 -33.30 -28.05 -19.15
N GLY A 158 -33.88 -28.60 -20.23
CA GLY A 158 -34.59 -29.87 -20.18
C GLY A 158 -35.91 -29.82 -19.40
N ALA A 159 -36.51 -28.64 -19.23
CA ALA A 159 -37.79 -28.52 -18.53
C ALA A 159 -38.87 -29.44 -19.10
N THR A 160 -39.62 -30.07 -18.20
CA THR A 160 -40.83 -30.85 -18.49
C THR A 160 -42.00 -30.28 -17.68
N GLY A 161 -43.15 -30.12 -18.32
CA GLY A 161 -44.30 -29.45 -17.73
C GLY A 161 -44.09 -27.94 -17.49
N PRO A 162 -45.05 -27.27 -16.82
CA PRO A 162 -44.96 -25.86 -16.48
C PRO A 162 -43.95 -25.66 -15.35
N ARG A 163 -42.95 -24.79 -15.53
CA ARG A 163 -41.95 -24.48 -14.49
C ARG A 163 -42.31 -23.19 -13.76
N SER A 164 -42.29 -23.24 -12.43
CA SER A 164 -42.34 -22.04 -11.59
C SER A 164 -41.04 -21.24 -11.71
N SER A 165 -41.06 -20.00 -11.22
CA SER A 165 -39.85 -19.18 -11.19
C SER A 165 -38.84 -19.73 -10.19
N ASP A 166 -37.66 -20.08 -10.69
CA ASP A 166 -36.49 -20.46 -9.91
C ASP A 166 -35.57 -19.25 -9.68
N ILE A 167 -36.07 -18.02 -9.78
CA ILE A 167 -35.26 -16.78 -9.60
C ILE A 167 -34.47 -16.78 -8.28
N TYR A 168 -35.01 -17.40 -7.23
CA TYR A 168 -34.37 -17.53 -5.92
C TYR A 168 -33.04 -18.29 -5.97
N ILE A 169 -32.85 -19.21 -6.91
CA ILE A 169 -31.60 -19.98 -7.08
C ILE A 169 -30.42 -19.07 -7.46
N ASP A 170 -30.69 -17.99 -8.19
CA ASP A 170 -29.66 -17.06 -8.67
C ASP A 170 -29.72 -15.69 -7.98
N TYR A 171 -30.58 -15.53 -6.97
CA TYR A 171 -30.80 -14.25 -6.32
C TYR A 171 -29.49 -13.67 -5.78
N ASP A 172 -28.77 -14.43 -4.95
CA ASP A 172 -27.50 -13.97 -4.39
C ASP A 172 -26.37 -13.92 -5.43
N LYS A 173 -26.40 -14.76 -6.47
CA LYS A 173 -25.38 -14.77 -7.53
C LYS A 173 -25.34 -13.44 -8.29
N GLN A 174 -26.50 -12.81 -8.50
CA GLN A 174 -26.58 -11.51 -9.17
C GLN A 174 -25.81 -10.44 -8.40
N PHE A 175 -26.01 -10.37 -7.08
CA PHE A 175 -25.30 -9.42 -6.22
C PHE A 175 -23.83 -9.81 -6.03
N ALA A 176 -23.53 -11.11 -5.95
CA ALA A 176 -22.17 -11.62 -5.83
C ALA A 176 -21.32 -11.27 -7.07
N ARG A 177 -21.88 -11.35 -8.28
CA ARG A 177 -21.21 -10.93 -9.54
C ARG A 177 -20.87 -9.45 -9.56
N GLN A 178 -21.78 -8.61 -9.07
CA GLN A 178 -21.58 -7.16 -9.01
C GLN A 178 -20.53 -6.79 -7.96
N ARG A 179 -20.52 -7.49 -6.83
CA ARG A 179 -19.63 -7.21 -5.70
C ARG A 179 -18.24 -7.81 -5.87
N PHE A 180 -18.13 -8.98 -6.50
CA PHE A 180 -16.90 -9.76 -6.64
C PHE A 180 -16.64 -10.11 -8.11
N PRO A 181 -15.98 -9.23 -8.88
CA PRO A 181 -15.79 -9.43 -10.31
C PRO A 181 -14.94 -10.67 -10.61
N GLY A 182 -15.30 -11.40 -11.66
CA GLY A 182 -14.58 -12.58 -12.16
C GLY A 182 -13.74 -12.25 -13.39
N LEU A 183 -12.98 -13.22 -13.88
CA LEU A 183 -12.09 -13.07 -15.04
C LEU A 183 -12.79 -12.54 -16.32
N GLY A 184 -14.06 -12.89 -16.54
CA GLY A 184 -14.84 -12.42 -17.69
C GLY A 184 -15.49 -11.04 -17.53
N ALA A 185 -15.39 -10.39 -16.37
CA ALA A 185 -16.02 -9.11 -16.12
C ALA A 185 -15.22 -7.94 -16.72
N SER A 186 -15.91 -6.86 -17.08
CA SER A 186 -15.22 -5.57 -17.30
C SER A 186 -14.83 -5.01 -15.94
N VAL A 187 -13.53 -4.85 -15.70
CA VAL A 187 -12.98 -4.47 -14.40
C VAL A 187 -12.14 -3.20 -14.51
N SER A 188 -12.22 -2.35 -13.48
CA SER A 188 -11.37 -1.16 -13.33
C SER A 188 -10.12 -1.51 -12.54
N VAL A 189 -8.92 -1.16 -13.05
CA VAL A 189 -7.65 -1.34 -12.32
C VAL A 189 -7.70 -0.67 -10.95
N ALA A 190 -8.39 0.47 -10.83
CA ALA A 190 -8.54 1.20 -9.57
C ALA A 190 -9.34 0.43 -8.49
N GLU A 191 -10.11 -0.58 -8.87
CA GLU A 191 -10.95 -1.37 -7.95
C GLU A 191 -10.32 -2.73 -7.61
N VAL A 192 -9.77 -3.43 -8.61
CA VAL A 192 -9.29 -4.82 -8.48
C VAL A 192 -7.76 -4.93 -8.40
N GLY A 193 -7.07 -3.81 -8.55
CA GLY A 193 -5.61 -3.75 -8.66
C GLY A 193 -5.10 -4.26 -10.01
N PRO A 194 -3.83 -3.96 -10.32
CA PRO A 194 -3.25 -4.26 -11.63
C PRO A 194 -3.06 -5.76 -11.86
N LYS A 195 -2.74 -6.54 -10.82
CA LYS A 195 -2.55 -8.00 -10.94
C LYS A 195 -3.81 -8.71 -11.43
N PHE A 196 -4.97 -8.43 -10.81
CA PHE A 196 -6.22 -9.06 -11.24
C PHE A 196 -6.69 -8.52 -12.59
N ALA A 197 -6.58 -7.22 -12.83
CA ALA A 197 -6.96 -6.63 -14.11
C ALA A 197 -6.15 -7.23 -15.27
N ALA A 198 -4.85 -7.43 -15.06
CA ALA A 198 -3.98 -8.09 -16.03
C ALA A 198 -4.39 -9.55 -16.28
N LEU A 199 -4.71 -10.28 -15.21
CA LEU A 199 -5.15 -11.67 -15.29
C LEU A 199 -6.49 -11.82 -16.03
N ALA A 200 -7.47 -10.96 -15.71
CA ALA A 200 -8.80 -10.93 -16.34
C ALA A 200 -8.74 -10.53 -17.82
N ALA A 201 -7.81 -9.64 -18.21
CA ALA A 201 -7.59 -9.34 -19.62
C ALA A 201 -7.00 -10.55 -20.37
N SER A 202 -6.02 -11.23 -19.76
CA SER A 202 -5.33 -12.38 -20.36
C SER A 202 -6.19 -13.64 -20.45
N SER A 203 -7.18 -13.83 -19.57
CA SER A 203 -8.04 -15.03 -19.55
C SER A 203 -8.94 -15.20 -20.78
N ARG A 204 -9.03 -14.18 -21.65
CA ARG A 204 -9.77 -14.27 -22.91
C ARG A 204 -9.05 -15.08 -23.98
N GLU A 205 -7.73 -15.22 -23.84
CA GLU A 205 -6.86 -15.72 -24.90
C GLU A 205 -5.90 -16.82 -24.40
N PHE A 206 -5.72 -16.93 -23.09
CA PHE A 206 -4.85 -17.92 -22.46
C PHE A 206 -5.61 -18.68 -21.37
N SER A 207 -5.20 -19.92 -21.12
CA SER A 207 -5.73 -20.69 -19.99
C SER A 207 -5.33 -20.01 -18.68
N VAL A 208 -6.31 -19.61 -17.88
CA VAL A 208 -6.12 -19.02 -16.57
C VAL A 208 -6.98 -19.80 -15.59
N PRO A 209 -6.44 -20.25 -14.43
CA PRO A 209 -7.25 -20.96 -13.45
C PRO A 209 -8.41 -20.07 -12.99
N PRO A 210 -9.62 -20.63 -12.81
CA PRO A 210 -10.80 -19.85 -12.41
C PRO A 210 -10.48 -18.94 -11.23
N ALA A 211 -10.91 -17.68 -11.31
CA ALA A 211 -10.63 -16.68 -10.28
C ALA A 211 -11.70 -15.60 -10.21
N PHE A 212 -11.77 -14.97 -9.04
CA PHE A 212 -12.49 -13.71 -8.84
C PHE A 212 -11.73 -12.81 -7.87
N CYS A 213 -12.14 -11.55 -7.79
CA CYS A 213 -11.52 -10.54 -6.96
C CYS A 213 -12.48 -10.03 -5.87
N ILE A 214 -11.92 -9.81 -4.69
CA ILE A 214 -12.46 -8.95 -3.63
C ILE A 214 -11.91 -7.54 -3.87
N PRO A 215 -12.73 -6.58 -4.31
CA PRO A 215 -12.27 -5.23 -4.64
C PRO A 215 -11.70 -4.48 -3.42
N ALA A 216 -10.82 -3.50 -3.65
CA ALA A 216 -10.25 -2.67 -2.59
C ALA A 216 -11.32 -1.90 -1.79
N GLY A 217 -12.46 -1.59 -2.40
CA GLY A 217 -13.61 -0.98 -1.72
C GLY A 217 -14.21 -1.84 -0.60
N GLU A 218 -14.09 -3.17 -0.68
CA GLU A 218 -14.51 -4.08 0.40
C GLU A 218 -13.60 -3.96 1.62
N PHE A 219 -12.30 -3.77 1.38
CA PHE A 219 -11.36 -3.52 2.46
C PHE A 219 -11.62 -2.17 3.11
N ALA A 220 -11.80 -1.12 2.31
CA ALA A 220 -12.16 0.22 2.81
C ALA A 220 -13.45 0.21 3.63
N GLY A 221 -14.48 -0.49 3.16
CA GLY A 221 -15.75 -0.64 3.89
C GLY A 221 -15.69 -1.51 5.15
N ALA A 222 -14.63 -2.31 5.32
CA ALA A 222 -14.41 -3.14 6.50
C ALA A 222 -13.74 -2.40 7.66
N VAL A 223 -13.14 -1.23 7.40
CA VAL A 223 -12.49 -0.39 8.43
C VAL A 223 -13.55 0.50 9.09
N SER A 224 -13.68 0.42 10.41
CA SER A 224 -14.62 1.28 11.15
C SER A 224 -14.15 2.75 11.17
N PRO A 225 -15.06 3.73 11.34
CA PRO A 225 -14.67 5.13 11.47
C PRO A 225 -13.64 5.40 12.58
N GLU A 226 -13.74 4.67 13.70
CA GLU A 226 -12.79 4.76 14.81
C GLU A 226 -11.41 4.21 14.42
N GLN A 227 -11.36 3.09 13.70
CA GLN A 227 -10.12 2.51 13.18
C GLN A 227 -9.49 3.43 12.13
N THR A 228 -10.28 4.04 11.23
CA THR A 228 -9.80 5.01 10.25
C THR A 228 -9.14 6.20 10.94
N ALA A 229 -9.80 6.79 11.95
CA ALA A 229 -9.23 7.90 12.71
C ALA A 229 -7.95 7.50 13.45
N ALA A 230 -7.92 6.31 14.06
CA ALA A 230 -6.75 5.83 14.78
C ALA A 230 -5.55 5.51 13.86
N LEU A 231 -5.79 4.95 12.67
CA LEU A 231 -4.76 4.74 11.66
C LEU A 231 -4.25 6.08 11.13
N ALA A 232 -5.13 7.01 10.80
CA ALA A 232 -4.75 8.34 10.33
C ALA A 232 -3.85 9.07 11.34
N ASP A 233 -4.19 9.00 12.63
CA ASP A 233 -3.37 9.55 13.72
C ASP A 233 -2.00 8.86 13.81
N ALA A 234 -1.95 7.52 13.76
CA ALA A 234 -0.69 6.78 13.83
C ALA A 234 0.24 7.04 12.62
N PHE A 235 -0.29 7.13 11.40
CA PHE A 235 0.49 7.50 10.22
C PHE A 235 0.93 8.97 10.24
N ALA A 236 0.10 9.87 10.78
CA ALA A 236 0.48 11.27 10.97
C ALA A 236 1.63 11.42 11.98
N ASP A 237 1.60 10.65 13.07
CA ASP A 237 2.67 10.60 14.05
C ASP A 237 3.98 10.06 13.45
N LEU A 238 3.90 8.96 12.70
CA LEU A 238 5.05 8.39 12.01
C LEU A 238 5.65 9.38 10.99
N ARG A 239 4.81 10.16 10.29
CA ARG A 239 5.26 11.23 9.39
C ARG A 239 5.90 12.41 10.12
N ALA A 240 5.34 12.82 11.25
CA ALA A 240 5.86 13.94 12.04
C ALA A 240 7.23 13.62 12.66
N THR A 241 7.42 12.37 13.06
CA THR A 241 8.63 11.90 13.74
C THR A 241 9.68 11.37 12.76
N VAL A 242 9.34 11.24 11.47
CA VAL A 242 10.18 10.69 10.39
C VAL A 242 10.83 9.38 10.86
N GLY A 243 10.03 8.51 11.48
CA GLY A 243 10.49 7.20 11.95
C GLY A 243 11.26 7.16 13.27
N ALA A 244 11.47 8.29 13.97
CA ALA A 244 12.12 8.27 15.29
C ALA A 244 11.38 7.38 16.31
N PHE A 245 10.05 7.29 16.20
CA PHE A 245 9.20 6.37 16.97
C PHE A 245 8.59 5.27 16.08
N TYR A 246 9.26 4.92 14.98
CA TYR A 246 8.76 3.98 13.98
C TYR A 246 8.20 2.70 14.62
N THR A 247 8.90 2.10 15.57
CA THR A 247 8.50 0.85 16.23
C THR A 247 7.18 0.99 17.00
N GLU A 248 6.99 2.09 17.73
CA GLU A 248 5.77 2.33 18.51
C GLU A 248 4.58 2.62 17.59
N SER A 249 4.76 3.52 16.62
CA SER A 249 3.72 3.86 15.65
C SER A 249 3.37 2.63 14.78
N LEU A 250 4.36 1.83 14.37
CA LEU A 250 4.15 0.59 13.63
C LEU A 250 3.36 -0.44 14.44
N ALA A 251 3.74 -0.68 15.70
CA ALA A 251 3.01 -1.62 16.57
C ALA A 251 1.54 -1.21 16.73
N ARG A 252 1.26 0.10 16.83
CA ARG A 252 -0.11 0.63 16.85
C ARG A 252 -0.84 0.38 15.53
N ILE A 253 -0.18 0.64 14.39
CA ILE A 253 -0.74 0.40 13.04
C ILE A 253 -1.07 -1.08 12.85
N GLN A 254 -0.13 -1.98 13.16
CA GLN A 254 -0.32 -3.44 13.08
C GLN A 254 -1.45 -3.91 13.99
N SER A 255 -1.51 -3.41 15.23
CA SER A 255 -2.57 -3.76 16.18
C SER A 255 -3.98 -3.40 15.67
N ILE A 256 -4.12 -2.23 15.04
CA ILE A 256 -5.40 -1.81 14.43
C ILE A 256 -5.70 -2.66 13.19
N GLY A 257 -4.71 -2.85 12.31
CA GLY A 257 -4.83 -3.65 11.09
C GLY A 257 -5.27 -5.09 11.37
N ALA A 258 -4.70 -5.72 12.41
CA ALA A 258 -5.01 -7.08 12.83
C ALA A 258 -6.44 -7.25 13.40
N GLN A 259 -7.17 -6.17 13.67
CA GLN A 259 -8.56 -6.21 14.14
C GLN A 259 -9.58 -6.05 13.00
N ILE A 260 -9.14 -5.73 11.79
CA ILE A 260 -10.04 -5.60 10.63
C ILE A 260 -10.56 -6.99 10.26
N ARG A 261 -11.88 -7.10 10.05
CA ARG A 261 -12.57 -8.37 9.77
C ARG A 261 -13.40 -8.27 8.52
N PHE A 262 -13.49 -9.37 7.79
CA PHE A 262 -14.35 -9.47 6.63
C PHE A 262 -15.83 -9.38 7.07
N PRO A 263 -16.62 -8.43 6.53
CA PRO A 263 -17.98 -8.17 7.01
C PRO A 263 -18.90 -9.41 6.94
N GLU A 264 -19.61 -9.70 8.03
CA GLU A 264 -20.55 -10.84 8.09
C GLU A 264 -21.62 -10.76 7.00
N SER A 265 -22.11 -9.54 6.72
CA SER A 265 -23.08 -9.28 5.66
C SER A 265 -22.60 -9.64 4.25
N ALA A 266 -21.28 -9.71 4.03
CA ALA A 266 -20.68 -10.06 2.74
C ALA A 266 -20.42 -11.56 2.59
N ARG A 267 -20.44 -12.34 3.70
CA ARG A 267 -20.08 -13.76 3.71
C ARG A 267 -21.04 -14.63 2.89
N SER A 268 -22.34 -14.32 2.89
CA SER A 268 -23.32 -15.05 2.07
C SER A 268 -23.06 -14.85 0.57
N LEU A 269 -22.74 -13.63 0.15
CA LEU A 269 -22.39 -13.34 -1.24
C LEU A 269 -21.04 -13.96 -1.63
N LEU A 270 -20.07 -13.99 -0.73
CA LEU A 270 -18.79 -14.65 -0.96
C LEU A 270 -19.00 -16.16 -1.17
N ARG A 271 -19.84 -16.80 -0.35
CA ARG A 271 -20.20 -18.21 -0.52
C ARG A 271 -20.87 -18.47 -1.86
N ALA A 272 -21.85 -17.64 -2.22
CA ALA A 272 -22.51 -17.73 -3.53
C ALA A 272 -21.48 -17.59 -4.68
N ARG A 273 -20.50 -16.70 -4.55
CA ARG A 273 -19.44 -16.52 -5.55
C ARG A 273 -18.50 -17.71 -5.65
N LEU A 274 -18.11 -18.28 -4.52
CA LEU A 274 -17.27 -19.48 -4.46
C LEU A 274 -17.94 -20.66 -5.15
N THR A 275 -19.20 -20.96 -4.82
CA THR A 275 -19.97 -22.03 -5.45
C THR A 275 -20.17 -21.78 -6.94
N GLU A 276 -20.39 -20.52 -7.36
CA GLU A 276 -20.56 -20.19 -8.77
C GLU A 276 -19.29 -20.42 -9.59
N ILE A 277 -18.13 -19.95 -9.11
CA ILE A 277 -16.86 -20.00 -9.87
C ILE A 277 -16.20 -21.38 -9.79
N PHE A 278 -16.32 -22.07 -8.66
CA PHE A 278 -15.56 -23.30 -8.40
C PHE A 278 -16.41 -24.57 -8.33
N GLY A 279 -17.74 -24.44 -8.26
CA GLY A 279 -18.67 -25.54 -7.99
C GLY A 279 -18.57 -26.06 -6.56
N ASP A 280 -19.36 -27.09 -6.24
CA ASP A 280 -19.33 -27.78 -4.95
C ASP A 280 -18.29 -28.93 -4.96
N ARG A 281 -17.02 -28.57 -5.11
CA ARG A 281 -15.89 -29.52 -5.13
C ARG A 281 -15.32 -29.74 -3.73
N ALA A 282 -15.36 -30.98 -3.24
CA ALA A 282 -14.84 -31.34 -1.93
C ALA A 282 -13.30 -31.25 -1.82
N ASP A 283 -12.62 -31.36 -2.95
CA ASP A 283 -11.17 -31.28 -3.11
C ASP A 283 -10.67 -29.87 -3.48
N LEU A 284 -11.56 -28.86 -3.54
CA LEU A 284 -11.19 -27.49 -3.91
C LEU A 284 -10.04 -26.97 -3.04
N ARG A 285 -9.04 -26.41 -3.72
CA ARG A 285 -7.94 -25.65 -3.11
C ARG A 285 -7.84 -24.33 -3.85
N VAL A 286 -7.69 -23.24 -3.11
CA VAL A 286 -7.53 -21.90 -3.67
C VAL A 286 -6.27 -21.21 -3.15
N ALA A 287 -5.69 -20.36 -3.99
CA ALA A 287 -4.74 -19.34 -3.60
C ALA A 287 -5.48 -18.03 -3.35
N VAL A 288 -5.19 -17.39 -2.22
CA VAL A 288 -5.67 -16.07 -1.86
C VAL A 288 -4.50 -15.11 -1.92
N ARG A 289 -4.49 -14.20 -2.90
CA ARG A 289 -3.33 -13.37 -3.24
C ARG A 289 -3.68 -11.89 -3.14
N SER A 290 -2.80 -11.07 -2.58
CA SER A 290 -2.95 -9.62 -2.59
C SER A 290 -2.73 -9.02 -3.99
N SER A 291 -3.52 -7.99 -4.30
CA SER A 291 -3.43 -7.16 -5.50
C SER A 291 -3.43 -5.69 -5.07
N GLY A 292 -2.24 -5.14 -4.82
CA GLY A 292 -2.07 -3.79 -4.30
C GLY A 292 -2.23 -2.76 -5.41
N LEU A 293 -3.01 -1.72 -5.15
CA LEU A 293 -3.24 -0.65 -6.14
C LEU A 293 -2.00 0.21 -6.39
N ASP A 294 -1.07 0.22 -5.43
CA ASP A 294 0.14 1.03 -5.47
C ASP A 294 1.39 0.23 -5.92
N GLU A 295 1.24 -1.06 -6.25
CA GLU A 295 2.36 -1.96 -6.56
C GLU A 295 3.07 -1.66 -7.91
N ASP A 296 2.41 -0.92 -8.81
CA ASP A 296 2.88 -0.62 -10.17
C ASP A 296 3.06 0.89 -10.47
N ALA A 297 3.17 1.74 -9.43
CA ALA A 297 3.55 3.14 -9.65
C ALA A 297 5.03 3.24 -10.07
N ASP A 298 5.31 3.97 -11.16
CA ASP A 298 6.59 4.10 -11.87
C ASP A 298 7.85 4.46 -11.04
N ALA A 299 7.73 4.69 -9.73
CA ALA A 299 8.82 5.13 -8.84
C ALA A 299 9.25 4.10 -7.77
N SER A 300 8.50 3.02 -7.52
CA SER A 300 8.92 2.00 -6.55
C SER A 300 8.20 0.68 -6.80
N SER A 301 8.93 -0.35 -7.23
CA SER A 301 8.41 -1.71 -7.26
C SER A 301 8.20 -2.21 -5.83
N LEU A 302 7.01 -2.02 -5.26
CA LEU A 302 6.58 -2.62 -3.97
C LEU A 302 6.31 -4.14 -4.13
N ALA A 303 6.95 -4.77 -5.12
CA ALA A 303 6.67 -6.14 -5.52
C ALA A 303 7.03 -7.11 -4.40
N GLY A 304 6.10 -8.01 -4.06
CA GLY A 304 6.34 -9.10 -3.10
C GLY A 304 6.19 -8.72 -1.62
N VAL A 305 5.77 -7.48 -1.33
CA VAL A 305 5.63 -6.96 0.04
C VAL A 305 4.41 -7.54 0.77
N HIS A 306 3.32 -7.81 0.04
CA HIS A 306 2.05 -8.28 0.62
C HIS A 306 1.88 -9.80 0.52
N HIS A 307 1.02 -10.35 1.37
CA HIS A 307 0.91 -11.80 1.59
C HIS A 307 0.08 -12.52 0.51
N SER A 308 0.49 -13.75 0.23
CA SER A 308 -0.31 -14.74 -0.51
C SER A 308 -0.42 -16.01 0.32
N VAL A 309 -1.63 -16.54 0.47
CA VAL A 309 -1.92 -17.77 1.21
C VAL A 309 -2.36 -18.84 0.21
N LEU A 310 -1.64 -19.95 0.17
CA LEU A 310 -1.87 -21.04 -0.79
C LEU A 310 -2.60 -22.22 -0.13
N ASN A 311 -3.11 -23.13 -0.95
CA ASN A 311 -3.72 -24.39 -0.49
C ASN A 311 -4.87 -24.25 0.51
N VAL A 312 -5.66 -23.17 0.41
CA VAL A 312 -6.81 -22.93 1.29
C VAL A 312 -8.01 -23.77 0.82
N SER A 313 -8.62 -24.53 1.74
CA SER A 313 -9.64 -25.54 1.40
C SER A 313 -11.01 -25.32 2.03
N THR A 314 -11.11 -24.46 3.05
CA THR A 314 -12.35 -24.25 3.80
C THR A 314 -12.83 -22.82 3.66
N PHE A 315 -14.14 -22.61 3.73
CA PHE A 315 -14.71 -21.25 3.70
C PHE A 315 -14.13 -20.34 4.80
N ALA A 316 -14.01 -20.86 6.03
CA ALA A 316 -13.42 -20.11 7.13
C ALA A 316 -11.93 -19.79 6.86
N GLY A 317 -11.19 -20.73 6.27
CA GLY A 317 -9.81 -20.50 5.84
C GLY A 317 -9.70 -19.43 4.75
N ILE A 318 -10.62 -19.39 3.79
CA ILE A 318 -10.64 -18.36 2.73
C ILE A 318 -10.88 -16.98 3.34
N VAL A 319 -11.84 -16.85 4.25
CA VAL A 319 -12.09 -15.59 4.98
C VAL A 319 -10.86 -15.16 5.77
N ALA A 320 -10.24 -16.08 6.53
CA ALA A 320 -9.03 -15.78 7.29
C ALA A 320 -7.85 -15.37 6.39
N ALA A 321 -7.71 -16.01 5.22
CA ALA A 321 -6.68 -15.66 4.25
C ALA A 321 -6.91 -14.27 3.62
N ILE A 322 -8.16 -13.88 3.35
CA ILE A 322 -8.50 -12.52 2.90
C ILE A 322 -8.12 -11.51 3.98
N GLU A 323 -8.50 -11.76 5.23
CA GLU A 323 -8.15 -10.91 6.38
C GLU A 323 -6.63 -10.82 6.59
N GLN A 324 -5.88 -11.90 6.35
CA GLN A 324 -4.42 -11.89 6.39
C GLN A 324 -3.80 -11.05 5.27
N CYS A 325 -4.32 -11.14 4.04
CA CYS A 325 -3.89 -10.25 2.95
C CYS A 325 -4.15 -8.78 3.33
N TRP A 326 -5.31 -8.46 3.88
CA TRP A 326 -5.63 -7.11 4.36
C TRP A 326 -4.72 -6.63 5.49
N ALA A 327 -4.47 -7.47 6.49
CA ALA A 327 -3.54 -7.16 7.58
C ALA A 327 -2.13 -6.85 7.05
N SER A 328 -1.67 -7.58 6.02
CA SER A 328 -0.35 -7.35 5.40
C SER A 328 -0.16 -6.00 4.73
N TYR A 329 -1.23 -5.23 4.52
CA TYR A 329 -1.12 -3.83 4.11
C TYR A 329 -0.52 -2.94 5.21
N TYR A 330 -0.76 -3.30 6.48
CA TYR A 330 -0.33 -2.58 7.68
C TYR A 330 0.83 -3.25 8.43
N ASP A 331 1.36 -4.37 7.91
CA ASP A 331 2.57 -5.00 8.45
C ASP A 331 3.84 -4.19 8.11
N ALA A 332 4.93 -4.44 8.85
CA ALA A 332 6.18 -3.69 8.73
C ALA A 332 6.70 -3.55 7.29
N PRO A 333 6.73 -4.62 6.46
CA PRO A 333 7.14 -4.50 5.05
C PRO A 333 6.22 -3.57 4.26
N GLY A 334 4.89 -3.71 4.43
CA GLY A 334 3.86 -2.91 3.76
C GLY A 334 3.93 -1.43 4.11
N VAL A 335 4.13 -1.13 5.39
CA VAL A 335 4.31 0.24 5.88
C VAL A 335 5.63 0.79 5.38
N ALA A 336 6.76 0.09 5.59
CA ALA A 336 8.08 0.57 5.19
C ALA A 336 8.17 0.87 3.69
N ALA A 337 7.60 0.00 2.86
CA ALA A 337 7.61 0.18 1.42
C ALA A 337 6.81 1.42 0.98
N ARG A 338 5.65 1.68 1.60
CA ARG A 338 4.88 2.93 1.38
C ARG A 338 5.63 4.17 1.85
N LEU A 339 6.32 4.11 2.98
CA LEU A 339 7.13 5.24 3.48
C LEU A 339 8.30 5.58 2.54
N ARG A 340 8.95 4.57 1.95
CA ARG A 340 9.98 4.78 0.92
C ARG A 340 9.43 5.49 -0.32
N ALA A 341 8.15 5.28 -0.63
CA ALA A 341 7.43 5.93 -1.72
C ALA A 341 6.81 7.29 -1.33
N ASP A 342 7.15 7.84 -0.15
CA ASP A 342 6.54 9.06 0.42
C ASP A 342 4.99 8.98 0.54
N ASN A 343 4.47 7.76 0.70
CA ASN A 343 3.04 7.50 0.85
C ASN A 343 2.70 7.23 2.34
N TYR A 344 2.01 8.19 2.94
CA TYR A 344 1.51 8.12 4.32
C TYR A 344 -0.02 8.00 4.39
N ASP A 345 -0.67 7.70 3.27
CA ASP A 345 -2.11 7.49 3.27
C ASP A 345 -2.46 6.25 4.10
N ALA A 346 -3.25 6.47 5.14
CA ALA A 346 -3.75 5.42 6.01
C ALA A 346 -4.86 4.60 5.34
N SER A 347 -5.44 5.11 4.25
CA SER A 347 -6.58 4.49 3.58
C SER A 347 -6.18 3.16 2.93
N PRO A 348 -6.94 2.08 3.15
CA PRO A 348 -6.64 0.78 2.57
C PRO A 348 -6.82 0.78 1.05
N ARG A 349 -5.79 0.37 0.32
CA ARG A 349 -5.78 0.29 -1.16
C ARG A 349 -5.31 -1.07 -1.68
N LEU A 350 -5.91 -2.14 -1.14
CA LEU A 350 -5.54 -3.53 -1.46
C LEU A 350 -6.77 -4.33 -1.86
N ALA A 351 -6.75 -4.88 -3.07
CA ALA A 351 -7.70 -5.90 -3.51
C ALA A 351 -7.14 -7.31 -3.22
N VAL A 352 -8.00 -8.32 -3.22
CA VAL A 352 -7.60 -9.73 -2.98
C VAL A 352 -8.13 -10.61 -4.09
N ILE A 353 -7.28 -11.46 -4.65
CA ILE A 353 -7.60 -12.44 -5.68
C ILE A 353 -7.85 -13.78 -5.00
N VAL A 354 -8.96 -14.43 -5.33
CA VAL A 354 -9.23 -15.84 -4.96
C VAL A 354 -9.19 -16.66 -6.25
N GLN A 355 -8.19 -17.51 -6.38
CA GLN A 355 -7.89 -18.27 -7.61
C GLN A 355 -7.80 -19.76 -7.30
N ALA A 356 -8.32 -20.62 -8.18
CA ALA A 356 -8.15 -22.07 -8.05
C ALA A 356 -6.67 -22.46 -8.11
N MET A 357 -6.25 -23.38 -7.23
CA MET A 357 -4.94 -24.01 -7.31
C MET A 357 -4.89 -25.00 -8.46
N VAL A 358 -3.81 -24.96 -9.23
CA VAL A 358 -3.44 -26.01 -10.19
C VAL A 358 -2.67 -27.10 -9.42
N GLN A 359 -2.77 -28.36 -9.84
CA GLN A 359 -1.87 -29.43 -9.39
C GLN A 359 -0.80 -29.68 -10.47
N PRO A 360 0.26 -28.85 -10.53
CA PRO A 360 1.19 -28.90 -11.64
C PRO A 360 2.12 -30.10 -11.58
N THR A 361 2.48 -30.61 -12.76
CA THR A 361 3.68 -31.43 -12.95
C THR A 361 4.93 -30.54 -13.03
N LEU A 362 4.79 -29.34 -13.59
CA LEU A 362 5.85 -28.35 -13.72
C LEU A 362 5.31 -26.94 -13.44
N ALA A 363 6.05 -26.12 -12.71
CA ALA A 363 5.68 -24.72 -12.51
C ALA A 363 6.93 -23.83 -12.48
N GLY A 364 6.75 -22.55 -12.77
CA GLY A 364 7.90 -21.65 -12.88
C GLY A 364 7.55 -20.22 -13.25
N VAL A 365 8.60 -19.50 -13.62
CA VAL A 365 8.54 -18.13 -14.15
C VAL A 365 9.17 -18.08 -15.54
N ALA A 366 8.67 -17.19 -16.38
CA ALA A 366 9.23 -16.93 -17.71
C ALA A 366 9.36 -15.43 -17.95
N PHE A 367 10.53 -15.02 -18.44
CA PHE A 367 10.88 -13.64 -18.69
C PHE A 367 11.14 -13.41 -20.17
N THR A 368 10.65 -12.30 -20.70
CA THR A 368 11.04 -11.77 -22.02
C THR A 368 11.93 -10.55 -21.83
N GLY A 369 12.94 -10.35 -22.67
CA GLY A 369 13.81 -9.17 -22.58
C GLY A 369 14.75 -9.13 -21.37
N LEU A 370 14.89 -10.25 -20.64
CA LEU A 370 15.80 -10.34 -19.50
C LEU A 370 17.26 -10.22 -19.95
N GLU A 371 17.63 -10.80 -21.09
CA GLU A 371 18.97 -10.68 -21.65
C GLU A 371 19.02 -9.49 -22.63
N ALA A 372 19.62 -8.37 -22.24
CA ALA A 372 19.70 -7.17 -23.09
C ALA A 372 20.40 -7.41 -24.45
N ALA A 373 21.29 -8.40 -24.51
CA ALA A 373 21.98 -8.79 -25.74
C ALA A 373 21.08 -9.56 -26.72
N ASP A 374 19.99 -10.16 -26.25
CA ASP A 374 19.02 -10.90 -27.05
C ASP A 374 17.60 -10.76 -26.47
N PRO A 375 16.91 -9.64 -26.74
CA PRO A 375 15.61 -9.34 -26.14
C PRO A 375 14.46 -10.26 -26.63
N GLU A 376 14.70 -11.02 -27.70
CA GLU A 376 13.74 -11.99 -28.25
C GLU A 376 13.83 -13.37 -27.57
N ARG A 377 14.91 -13.63 -26.83
CA ARG A 377 15.08 -14.84 -26.05
C ARG A 377 14.16 -14.82 -24.82
N VAL A 378 13.47 -15.94 -24.62
CA VAL A 378 12.70 -16.19 -23.38
C VAL A 378 13.57 -16.97 -22.42
N VAL A 379 13.69 -16.47 -21.19
CA VAL A 379 14.38 -17.17 -20.09
C VAL A 379 13.33 -17.77 -19.19
N ILE A 380 13.43 -19.06 -18.91
CA ILE A 380 12.48 -19.81 -18.08
C ILE A 380 13.23 -20.38 -16.88
N GLU A 381 12.66 -20.22 -15.70
CA GLU A 381 13.11 -20.91 -14.48
C GLU A 381 11.96 -21.76 -13.96
N HIS A 382 12.19 -23.07 -13.80
CA HIS A 382 11.12 -24.01 -13.46
C HIS A 382 11.55 -25.09 -12.46
N VAL A 383 10.56 -25.67 -11.78
CA VAL A 383 10.70 -26.78 -10.84
C VAL A 383 9.62 -27.83 -11.08
N GLU A 384 9.89 -29.08 -10.69
CA GLU A 384 8.86 -30.13 -10.66
C GLU A 384 7.88 -29.89 -9.50
N GLY A 385 6.59 -30.04 -9.78
CA GLY A 385 5.53 -29.77 -8.80
C GLY A 385 5.22 -28.28 -8.61
N LEU A 386 4.77 -27.91 -7.41
CA LEU A 386 4.34 -26.55 -7.08
C LEU A 386 5.53 -25.58 -6.97
N ALA A 387 5.40 -24.39 -7.56
CA ALA A 387 6.41 -23.32 -7.49
C ALA A 387 6.46 -22.58 -6.14
N ASP A 388 5.77 -23.06 -5.10
CA ASP A 388 5.79 -22.45 -3.76
C ASP A 388 7.17 -22.59 -3.10
N GLN A 389 7.86 -23.71 -3.33
CA GLN A 389 9.24 -23.94 -2.88
C GLN A 389 10.28 -23.11 -3.65
N PHE A 390 9.96 -22.70 -4.88
CA PHE A 390 10.77 -21.83 -5.74
C PHE A 390 10.74 -20.37 -5.25
N VAL A 391 9.54 -19.81 -4.98
CA VAL A 391 9.39 -18.46 -4.43
C VAL A 391 9.92 -18.35 -2.99
N ALA A 392 9.92 -19.46 -2.23
CA ALA A 392 10.51 -19.53 -0.90
C ALA A 392 12.03 -19.76 -0.90
N GLY A 393 12.67 -19.96 -2.07
CA GLY A 393 14.12 -20.09 -2.22
C GLY A 393 14.73 -21.40 -1.68
N VAL A 394 13.92 -22.46 -1.50
CA VAL A 394 14.31 -23.73 -0.88
C VAL A 394 14.77 -24.78 -1.92
N VAL A 395 14.38 -24.61 -3.18
CA VAL A 395 14.73 -25.50 -4.30
C VAL A 395 15.48 -24.70 -5.37
N VAL A 396 16.55 -25.29 -5.91
CA VAL A 396 17.30 -24.70 -7.03
C VAL A 396 16.50 -24.93 -8.33
N PRO A 397 16.06 -23.87 -9.02
CA PRO A 397 15.35 -24.00 -10.30
C PRO A 397 16.26 -24.52 -11.40
N VAL A 398 15.65 -25.18 -12.39
CA VAL A 398 16.28 -25.41 -13.69
C VAL A 398 16.06 -24.18 -14.54
N ARG A 399 17.15 -23.57 -15.01
CA ARG A 399 17.11 -22.45 -15.97
C ARG A 399 17.22 -23.01 -17.39
N THR A 400 16.30 -22.61 -18.26
CA THR A 400 16.25 -23.01 -19.66
C THR A 400 15.91 -21.81 -20.54
N THR A 401 16.42 -21.79 -21.77
CA THR A 401 16.17 -20.71 -22.74
C THR A 401 15.27 -21.18 -23.88
N SER A 402 14.62 -20.25 -24.57
CA SER A 402 13.79 -20.57 -25.75
C SER A 402 14.55 -21.35 -26.84
N ASP A 403 15.87 -21.18 -26.94
CA ASP A 403 16.70 -21.87 -27.93
C ASP A 403 16.90 -23.35 -27.58
N GLU A 404 17.05 -23.65 -26.28
CA GLU A 404 17.15 -25.01 -25.76
C GLU A 404 15.79 -25.73 -25.83
N VAL A 405 14.71 -25.00 -25.53
CA VAL A 405 13.33 -25.53 -25.66
C VAL A 405 12.99 -25.86 -27.11
N ALA A 406 13.50 -25.09 -28.09
CA ALA A 406 13.28 -25.37 -29.51
C ALA A 406 13.86 -26.74 -29.94
N ALA A 407 14.84 -27.28 -29.21
CA ALA A 407 15.37 -28.63 -29.43
C ALA A 407 14.51 -29.74 -28.80
N THR A 408 13.53 -29.40 -27.95
CA THR A 408 12.61 -30.32 -27.24
C THR A 408 11.14 -29.88 -27.33
N PRO A 409 10.54 -29.88 -28.53
CA PRO A 409 9.23 -29.26 -28.80
C PRO A 409 8.03 -29.93 -28.10
N ASP A 410 8.15 -31.18 -27.64
CA ASP A 410 7.09 -31.90 -26.93
C ASP A 410 7.02 -31.59 -25.42
N SER A 411 7.76 -30.58 -24.96
CA SER A 411 7.77 -30.13 -23.56
C SER A 411 6.70 -29.06 -23.30
N PRO A 412 6.03 -29.04 -22.12
CA PRO A 412 5.19 -27.92 -21.69
C PRO A 412 5.89 -26.56 -21.77
N LEU A 413 7.23 -26.54 -21.69
CA LEU A 413 8.04 -25.34 -21.83
C LEU A 413 7.89 -24.66 -23.20
N ALA A 414 7.60 -25.40 -24.27
CA ALA A 414 7.37 -24.81 -25.59
C ALA A 414 6.10 -23.96 -25.61
N GLU A 415 5.04 -24.41 -24.93
CA GLU A 415 3.82 -23.65 -24.75
C GLU A 415 4.07 -22.41 -23.87
N VAL A 416 4.88 -22.52 -22.81
CA VAL A 416 5.30 -21.36 -21.98
C VAL A 416 6.00 -20.29 -22.82
N VAL A 417 6.93 -20.66 -23.70
CA VAL A 417 7.60 -19.71 -24.61
C VAL A 417 6.59 -19.01 -25.51
N ALA A 418 5.64 -19.75 -26.09
CA ALA A 418 4.60 -19.19 -26.94
C ALA A 418 3.70 -18.20 -26.19
N VAL A 419 3.26 -18.56 -24.98
CA VAL A 419 2.45 -17.71 -24.10
C VAL A 419 3.21 -16.42 -23.73
N ALA A 420 4.47 -16.53 -23.31
CA ALA A 420 5.29 -15.37 -22.92
C ALA A 420 5.50 -14.39 -24.08
N ARG A 421 5.80 -14.89 -25.29
CA ARG A 421 5.92 -14.06 -26.50
C ARG A 421 4.61 -13.39 -26.88
N ALA A 422 3.51 -14.14 -26.89
CA ALA A 422 2.19 -13.59 -27.21
C ALA A 422 1.76 -12.51 -26.19
N LEU A 423 2.05 -12.71 -24.90
CA LEU A 423 1.79 -11.70 -23.86
C LEU A 423 2.62 -10.44 -24.06
N ARG A 424 3.93 -10.56 -24.37
CA ARG A 424 4.80 -9.42 -24.71
C ARG A 424 4.25 -8.65 -25.90
N ASP A 425 3.94 -9.34 -26.99
CA ASP A 425 3.52 -8.72 -28.25
C ASP A 425 2.18 -7.98 -28.10
N ARG A 426 1.22 -8.55 -27.36
CA ARG A 426 -0.06 -7.87 -27.06
C ARG A 426 0.08 -6.68 -26.15
N ARG A 427 1.00 -6.74 -25.18
CA ARG A 427 1.19 -5.68 -24.19
C ARG A 427 2.12 -4.57 -24.66
N GLY A 428 2.94 -4.83 -25.67
CA GLY A 428 3.90 -3.87 -26.21
C GLY A 428 5.09 -3.59 -25.28
N HIS A 429 5.29 -4.40 -24.25
CA HIS A 429 6.41 -4.30 -23.31
C HIS A 429 6.86 -5.70 -22.86
N HIS A 430 8.09 -5.80 -22.35
CA HIS A 430 8.60 -7.04 -21.77
C HIS A 430 7.79 -7.45 -20.53
N VAL A 431 7.65 -8.76 -20.35
CA VAL A 431 6.81 -9.39 -19.32
C VAL A 431 7.59 -10.37 -18.46
N ASP A 432 7.16 -10.45 -17.20
CA ASP A 432 7.43 -11.50 -16.21
C ASP A 432 6.13 -12.31 -16.01
N VAL A 433 6.21 -13.62 -16.20
CA VAL A 433 5.06 -14.53 -16.30
C VAL A 433 5.21 -15.67 -15.29
N GLU A 434 4.32 -15.78 -14.31
CA GLU A 434 4.18 -16.97 -13.47
C GLU A 434 3.22 -17.96 -14.15
N TRP A 435 3.63 -19.22 -14.23
CA TRP A 435 2.88 -20.27 -14.91
C TRP A 435 2.94 -21.62 -14.18
N ALA A 436 1.96 -22.46 -14.45
CA ALA A 436 1.85 -23.82 -13.93
C ALA A 436 1.31 -24.74 -15.03
N ALA A 437 1.91 -25.90 -15.24
CA ALA A 437 1.51 -26.87 -16.24
C ALA A 437 1.02 -28.16 -15.58
N ASP A 438 -0.15 -28.63 -16.00
CA ASP A 438 -0.71 -29.94 -15.63
C ASP A 438 -1.03 -30.76 -16.89
N ASP A 439 -1.73 -31.88 -16.74
CA ASP A 439 -2.10 -32.77 -17.86
C ASP A 439 -2.98 -32.10 -18.92
N SER A 440 -3.59 -30.94 -18.61
CA SER A 440 -4.43 -30.17 -19.54
C SER A 440 -3.69 -29.07 -20.29
N GLY A 441 -2.43 -28.76 -19.92
CA GLY A 441 -1.59 -27.76 -20.58
C GLY A 441 -1.07 -26.68 -19.62
N VAL A 442 -0.60 -25.57 -20.19
CA VAL A 442 -0.04 -24.44 -19.42
C VAL A 442 -1.14 -23.48 -18.98
N HIS A 443 -1.15 -23.19 -17.68
CA HIS A 443 -2.02 -22.23 -17.03
C HIS A 443 -1.22 -20.98 -16.62
N LEU A 444 -1.70 -19.82 -17.04
CA LEU A 444 -1.19 -18.52 -16.63
C LEU A 444 -1.67 -18.21 -15.20
N ILE A 445 -0.71 -18.09 -14.27
CA ILE A 445 -0.99 -17.76 -12.87
C ILE A 445 -0.96 -16.25 -12.66
N GLN A 446 0.05 -15.57 -13.20
CA GLN A 446 0.22 -14.13 -13.08
C GLN A 446 1.07 -13.58 -14.24
N VAL A 447 0.83 -12.31 -14.61
CA VAL A 447 1.66 -11.58 -15.58
C VAL A 447 1.91 -10.17 -15.07
N ARG A 448 3.14 -9.68 -15.23
CA ARG A 448 3.59 -8.34 -14.82
C ARG A 448 4.50 -7.71 -15.89
N PRO A 449 4.62 -6.38 -15.96
CA PRO A 449 5.68 -5.74 -16.73
C PRO A 449 7.06 -6.11 -16.15
N LEU A 450 8.05 -6.33 -17.00
CA LEU A 450 9.44 -6.44 -16.56
C LEU A 450 9.98 -5.04 -16.26
N THR A 451 9.94 -4.63 -14.99
CA THR A 451 10.36 -3.29 -14.53
C THR A 451 11.84 -3.23 -14.12
N ALA A 452 12.51 -4.37 -14.02
CA ALA A 452 13.93 -4.44 -13.73
C ALA A 452 14.74 -4.41 -15.05
N THR A 453 15.11 -3.22 -15.53
CA THR A 453 16.30 -3.10 -16.38
C THR A 453 17.52 -3.44 -15.53
N ILE A 454 18.29 -4.43 -15.97
CA ILE A 454 19.49 -4.91 -15.29
C ILE A 454 20.51 -3.78 -15.16
N ASP A 455 20.66 -3.24 -13.95
CA ASP A 455 21.99 -3.10 -13.37
C ASP A 455 22.26 -4.34 -12.51
N ARG A 456 23.45 -4.92 -12.67
CA ARG A 456 24.01 -6.20 -12.14
C ARG A 456 23.53 -6.65 -10.73
N PRO A 457 23.62 -7.96 -10.42
CA PRO A 457 22.66 -8.64 -9.54
C PRO A 457 22.57 -8.01 -8.16
N ARG A 458 21.38 -7.50 -7.85
CA ARG A 458 20.94 -7.15 -6.49
C ARG A 458 20.68 -8.40 -5.63
N ALA A 459 21.24 -9.56 -5.97
CA ALA A 459 20.96 -10.80 -5.26
C ALA A 459 22.21 -11.68 -5.12
N ALA A 460 22.40 -12.24 -3.93
CA ALA A 460 23.43 -13.22 -3.58
C ALA A 460 22.76 -14.48 -3.03
N THR A 461 23.18 -15.65 -3.52
CA THR A 461 22.56 -16.93 -3.12
C THR A 461 23.13 -17.44 -1.80
N GLU A 462 24.34 -17.04 -1.43
CA GLU A 462 24.96 -17.24 -0.14
C GLU A 462 24.36 -16.32 0.94
N PRO A 463 24.42 -16.71 2.22
CA PRO A 463 24.14 -15.79 3.34
C PRO A 463 25.11 -14.61 3.33
N VAL A 464 24.59 -13.38 3.31
CA VAL A 464 25.39 -12.15 3.33
C VAL A 464 25.07 -11.33 4.57
N GLY A 465 26.11 -10.93 5.30
CA GLY A 465 26.05 -9.95 6.38
C GLY A 465 27.42 -9.32 6.58
N GLN A 466 27.69 -8.28 5.80
CA GLN A 466 28.96 -7.56 5.81
C GLN A 466 28.76 -6.18 6.42
N ALA A 467 29.58 -5.82 7.40
CA ALA A 467 29.59 -4.49 7.98
C ALA A 467 30.93 -3.78 7.69
N VAL A 468 30.86 -2.53 7.26
CA VAL A 468 32.03 -1.68 6.98
C VAL A 468 31.97 -0.45 7.90
N PRO A 469 32.99 -0.20 8.73
CA PRO A 469 33.09 1.02 9.53
C PRO A 469 33.11 2.27 8.65
N MET A 470 32.21 3.21 8.94
CA MET A 470 32.17 4.48 8.24
C MET A 470 33.29 5.41 8.72
N TYR A 471 33.64 6.40 7.89
CA TYR A 471 34.61 7.49 8.18
C TYR A 471 36.09 7.10 8.21
N VAL A 472 36.39 5.81 8.36
CA VAL A 472 37.76 5.29 8.48
C VAL A 472 38.13 4.39 7.30
N GLU A 473 37.20 3.53 6.87
CA GLU A 473 37.40 2.58 5.76
C GLU A 473 36.59 2.99 4.53
N GLU A 474 37.10 2.67 3.35
CA GLU A 474 36.34 2.77 2.11
C GLU A 474 35.50 1.50 1.91
N VAL A 475 34.26 1.69 1.50
CA VAL A 475 33.36 0.60 1.15
C VAL A 475 33.91 -0.13 -0.09
N PRO A 476 34.09 -1.46 -0.06
CA PRO A 476 34.71 -2.17 -1.15
C PRO A 476 33.86 -2.12 -2.43
N PRO A 477 34.45 -2.24 -3.63
CA PRO A 477 33.71 -2.14 -4.91
C PRO A 477 32.58 -3.16 -5.07
N THR A 478 32.62 -4.26 -4.32
CA THR A 478 31.61 -5.33 -4.30
C THR A 478 30.42 -5.05 -3.37
N PHE A 479 30.47 -3.99 -2.57
CA PHE A 479 29.45 -3.68 -1.59
C PHE A 479 28.38 -2.77 -2.19
N HIS A 480 27.13 -3.23 -2.20
CA HIS A 480 26.03 -2.53 -2.83
C HIS A 480 25.28 -1.67 -1.82
N LEU A 481 25.52 -0.35 -1.86
CA LEU A 481 24.89 0.61 -0.94
C LEU A 481 23.39 0.85 -1.19
N GLY A 482 22.85 0.43 -2.34
CA GLY A 482 21.40 0.53 -2.63
C GLY A 482 20.79 1.89 -2.29
N ASP A 483 19.67 1.88 -1.57
CA ASP A 483 18.89 3.07 -1.20
C ASP A 483 19.63 4.02 -0.25
N VAL A 484 20.68 3.56 0.43
CA VAL A 484 21.48 4.38 1.35
C VAL A 484 22.70 5.03 0.69
N ALA A 485 22.95 4.81 -0.60
CA ALA A 485 24.15 5.32 -1.29
C ALA A 485 24.30 6.84 -1.19
N ARG A 486 23.22 7.59 -1.43
CA ARG A 486 23.23 9.07 -1.33
C ARG A 486 23.45 9.54 0.11
N LEU A 487 22.85 8.87 1.08
CA LEU A 487 23.01 9.18 2.50
C LEU A 487 24.45 8.88 2.97
N TYR A 488 25.00 7.73 2.57
CA TYR A 488 26.39 7.35 2.81
C TYR A 488 27.34 8.42 2.29
N GLY A 489 27.19 8.83 1.02
CA GLY A 489 28.00 9.88 0.41
C GLY A 489 27.95 11.20 1.19
N ARG A 490 26.76 11.64 1.62
CA ARG A 490 26.60 12.85 2.46
C ARG A 490 27.31 12.72 3.80
N TYR A 491 27.13 11.61 4.50
CA TYR A 491 27.77 11.40 5.80
C TYR A 491 29.29 11.34 5.67
N VAL A 492 29.83 10.59 4.71
CA VAL A 492 31.28 10.46 4.53
C VAL A 492 31.89 11.79 4.12
N ALA A 493 31.29 12.52 3.17
CA ALA A 493 31.78 13.82 2.75
C ALA A 493 31.78 14.85 3.89
N LYS A 494 30.68 14.91 4.67
CA LYS A 494 30.53 15.86 5.77
C LYS A 494 31.41 15.49 6.97
N ARG A 495 31.33 14.25 7.45
CA ARG A 495 31.79 13.87 8.80
C ARG A 495 33.16 13.21 8.85
N SER A 496 33.68 12.59 7.78
CA SER A 496 34.95 11.84 7.85
C SER A 496 36.14 12.70 8.29
N SER A 497 36.24 13.90 7.73
CA SER A 497 37.28 14.86 8.11
C SER A 497 37.14 15.33 9.56
N ALA A 498 35.91 15.61 10.00
CA ALA A 498 35.63 16.11 11.33
C ALA A 498 35.93 15.04 12.40
N TYR A 499 35.55 13.78 12.15
CA TYR A 499 35.79 12.66 13.05
C TYR A 499 37.29 12.36 13.20
N ARG A 500 38.07 12.44 12.11
CA ARG A 500 39.54 12.35 12.20
C ARG A 500 40.14 13.47 13.04
N LEU A 501 39.62 14.69 12.91
CA LEU A 501 40.09 15.83 13.70
C LEU A 501 39.71 15.68 15.18
N ALA A 502 38.50 15.20 15.47
CA ALA A 502 38.03 14.90 16.82
C ALA A 502 38.94 13.88 17.52
N ALA A 503 39.26 12.78 16.85
CA ALA A 503 40.18 11.76 17.36
C ALA A 503 41.58 12.33 17.63
N ALA A 504 42.12 13.15 16.74
CA ALA A 504 43.44 13.79 16.91
C ALA A 504 43.51 14.75 18.11
N HIS A 505 42.37 15.31 18.54
CA HIS A 505 42.27 16.23 19.68
C HIS A 505 41.73 15.57 20.97
N GLY A 506 41.61 14.25 20.99
CA GLY A 506 41.22 13.46 22.17
C GLY A 506 39.72 13.46 22.49
N ALA A 507 38.88 13.95 21.59
CA ALA A 507 37.42 13.86 21.72
C ALA A 507 36.93 12.45 21.39
N GLY A 508 35.92 11.96 22.13
CA GLY A 508 35.22 10.73 21.75
C GLY A 508 34.42 10.93 20.46
N THR A 509 34.20 9.86 19.70
CA THR A 509 33.27 9.85 18.58
C THR A 509 32.40 8.61 18.66
N GLY A 510 31.15 8.70 18.21
CA GLY A 510 30.29 7.53 18.08
C GLY A 510 30.71 6.66 16.90
N SER A 511 30.42 5.36 16.96
CA SER A 511 30.67 4.45 15.84
C SER A 511 29.56 4.54 14.80
N ALA A 512 29.89 4.20 13.55
CA ALA A 512 28.95 4.12 12.45
C ALA A 512 29.37 3.03 11.46
N TRP A 513 28.40 2.32 10.89
CA TRP A 513 28.62 1.21 9.97
C TRP A 513 27.65 1.28 8.79
N ALA A 514 28.16 0.96 7.60
CA ALA A 514 27.33 0.53 6.48
C ALA A 514 27.23 -1.00 6.55
N ILE A 515 26.02 -1.54 6.62
CA ILE A 515 25.78 -2.99 6.67
C ILE A 515 25.04 -3.43 5.41
N GLN A 516 25.60 -4.39 4.68
CA GLN A 516 24.97 -5.06 3.55
C GLN A 516 24.54 -6.46 3.98
N PHE A 517 23.31 -6.84 3.66
CA PHE A 517 22.74 -8.12 4.07
C PHE A 517 21.70 -8.62 3.06
N ASN A 518 21.36 -9.91 3.13
CA ASN A 518 20.16 -10.49 2.53
C ASN A 518 19.35 -11.25 3.59
N GLY A 519 18.14 -11.71 3.23
CA GLY A 519 17.28 -12.45 4.18
C GLY A 519 17.92 -13.74 4.67
N ARG A 520 18.70 -14.43 3.82
CA ARG A 520 19.48 -15.62 4.21
C ARG A 520 20.50 -15.31 5.31
N GLY A 521 21.26 -14.22 5.19
CA GLY A 521 22.27 -13.79 6.16
C GLY A 521 21.69 -13.41 7.52
N LEU A 522 20.49 -12.82 7.55
CA LEU A 522 19.80 -12.51 8.82
C LEU A 522 19.24 -13.74 9.55
N HIS A 523 19.17 -14.90 8.89
CA HIS A 523 18.74 -16.16 9.47
C HIS A 523 19.89 -17.18 9.65
N ASP A 524 21.10 -16.84 9.20
CA ASP A 524 22.30 -17.65 9.38
C ASP A 524 22.99 -17.31 10.72
N GLU A 525 23.17 -18.32 11.58
CA GLU A 525 23.69 -18.11 12.94
C GLU A 525 25.08 -17.46 12.96
N ALA A 526 25.98 -17.87 12.06
CA ALA A 526 27.35 -17.35 12.01
C ALA A 526 27.37 -15.88 11.55
N THR A 527 26.58 -15.56 10.53
CA THR A 527 26.43 -14.21 10.00
C THR A 527 25.81 -13.27 11.04
N VAL A 528 24.74 -13.72 11.71
CA VAL A 528 24.09 -12.97 12.79
C VAL A 528 25.06 -12.71 13.95
N ALA A 529 25.82 -13.71 14.39
CA ALA A 529 26.81 -13.55 15.46
C ALA A 529 27.88 -12.51 15.08
N GLY A 530 28.38 -12.56 13.85
CA GLY A 530 29.36 -11.58 13.34
C GLY A 530 28.81 -10.15 13.31
N LEU A 531 27.58 -9.96 12.84
CA LEU A 531 26.94 -8.64 12.84
C LEU A 531 26.67 -8.13 14.27
N GLN A 532 26.26 -9.00 15.20
CA GLN A 532 26.08 -8.63 16.60
C GLN A 532 27.40 -8.19 17.26
N ASP A 533 28.50 -8.89 16.97
CA ASP A 533 29.83 -8.52 17.46
C ASP A 533 30.19 -7.11 16.99
N VAL A 534 29.95 -6.80 15.70
CA VAL A 534 30.18 -5.45 15.16
C VAL A 534 29.34 -4.41 15.88
N LEU A 535 28.03 -4.65 16.06
CA LEU A 535 27.14 -3.72 16.74
C LEU A 535 27.58 -3.45 18.20
N ARG A 536 28.13 -4.47 18.88
CA ARG A 536 28.66 -4.36 20.25
C ARG A 536 29.94 -3.51 20.36
N THR A 537 30.65 -3.22 19.27
CA THR A 537 31.91 -2.44 19.33
C THR A 537 31.71 -0.94 19.60
N GLY A 538 30.51 -0.40 19.39
CA GLY A 538 30.21 1.01 19.67
C GLY A 538 29.97 1.32 21.15
N VAL A 539 30.05 2.60 21.51
CA VAL A 539 29.99 3.07 22.91
C VAL A 539 28.57 3.26 23.44
N ALA A 540 27.57 3.34 22.55
CA ALA A 540 26.17 3.51 22.91
C ALA A 540 25.45 2.15 23.03
N SER A 541 24.44 2.07 23.91
CA SER A 541 23.49 0.94 23.98
C SER A 541 22.38 1.02 22.92
N GLU A 542 22.10 2.21 22.43
CA GLU A 542 21.12 2.51 21.39
C GLU A 542 21.84 2.91 20.08
N CYS A 543 21.18 2.70 18.96
CA CYS A 543 21.65 3.13 17.66
C CYS A 543 20.53 3.77 16.83
N VAL A 544 20.95 4.53 15.83
CA VAL A 544 20.12 5.12 14.80
C VAL A 544 20.28 4.28 13.53
N LEU A 545 19.16 3.82 12.99
CA LEU A 545 19.05 3.04 11.77
C LEU A 545 18.50 3.92 10.64
N ASP A 546 19.28 4.03 9.58
CA ASP A 546 18.95 4.81 8.39
C ASP A 546 18.82 3.85 7.19
N LEU A 547 17.60 3.69 6.66
CA LEU A 547 17.24 2.74 5.58
C LEU A 547 17.13 3.41 4.20
N GLY A 548 17.33 4.73 4.13
CA GLY A 548 17.31 5.50 2.90
C GLY A 548 17.06 6.99 3.18
N ASP A 549 16.82 7.77 2.13
CA ASP A 549 16.52 9.21 2.28
C ASP A 549 15.16 9.46 2.96
N GLN A 550 14.18 8.56 2.77
CA GLN A 550 12.80 8.71 3.24
C GLN A 550 12.52 8.03 4.59
N LEU A 551 13.15 6.88 4.84
CA LEU A 551 13.03 6.13 6.10
C LEU A 551 14.37 6.19 6.83
N ARG A 552 14.53 7.20 7.68
CA ARG A 552 15.78 7.49 8.40
C ARG A 552 15.52 7.66 9.88
N GLN A 553 16.57 7.65 10.68
CA GLN A 553 16.52 8.01 12.09
C GLN A 553 15.66 7.11 12.99
N ILE A 554 15.51 5.83 12.66
CA ILE A 554 14.85 4.88 13.55
C ILE A 554 15.77 4.61 14.74
N VAL A 555 15.36 4.99 15.95
CA VAL A 555 16.14 4.76 17.17
C VAL A 555 15.72 3.45 17.80
N LEU A 556 16.68 2.57 18.07
CA LEU A 556 16.42 1.28 18.72
C LEU A 556 17.62 0.79 19.54
N PRO A 557 17.39 -0.04 20.58
CA PRO A 557 18.46 -0.78 21.24
C PRO A 557 19.23 -1.63 20.24
N LYS A 558 20.56 -1.71 20.39
CA LYS A 558 21.41 -2.47 19.44
C LYS A 558 21.05 -3.94 19.32
N GLN A 559 20.52 -4.54 20.38
CA GLN A 559 20.05 -5.94 20.38
C GLN A 559 18.85 -6.17 19.46
N ASP A 560 18.05 -5.13 19.19
CA ASP A 560 16.80 -5.24 18.41
C ASP A 560 17.01 -4.90 16.93
N VAL A 561 18.24 -4.50 16.53
CA VAL A 561 18.59 -4.13 15.17
C VAL A 561 18.36 -5.26 14.18
N LEU A 562 18.95 -6.43 14.42
CA LEU A 562 18.86 -7.55 13.48
C LEU A 562 17.43 -8.11 13.39
N PRO A 563 16.69 -8.27 14.51
CA PRO A 563 15.25 -8.56 14.45
C PRO A 563 14.45 -7.55 13.62
N CYS A 564 14.69 -6.24 13.83
CA CYS A 564 14.02 -5.18 13.08
C CYS A 564 14.33 -5.25 11.58
N LEU A 565 15.60 -5.46 11.21
CA LEU A 565 15.99 -5.62 9.80
C LEU A 565 15.34 -6.86 9.16
N ALA A 566 15.22 -7.96 9.89
CA ALA A 566 14.57 -9.18 9.41
C ALA A 566 13.06 -8.98 9.19
N GLU A 567 12.39 -8.25 10.10
CA GLU A 567 10.97 -7.91 9.96
C GLU A 567 10.74 -6.99 8.74
N LEU A 568 11.56 -5.96 8.58
CA LEU A 568 11.49 -5.00 7.46
C LEU A 568 11.83 -5.60 6.10
N ALA A 569 12.71 -6.60 6.07
CA ALA A 569 13.08 -7.36 4.89
C ALA A 569 11.97 -8.34 4.44
N GLY A 570 10.94 -8.55 5.27
CA GLY A 570 9.99 -9.64 5.12
C GLY A 570 10.65 -10.96 5.56
N ALA A 571 10.06 -11.62 6.55
CA ALA A 571 10.61 -12.77 7.29
C ALA A 571 10.83 -14.07 6.49
N ARG A 572 11.44 -14.02 5.29
CA ARG A 572 11.69 -15.17 4.43
C ARG A 572 13.16 -15.57 4.48
N SER A 573 13.43 -16.74 5.02
CA SER A 573 14.78 -17.33 5.11
C SER A 573 15.46 -17.56 3.76
N GLY A 574 14.71 -17.59 2.65
CA GLY A 574 15.23 -17.83 1.30
C GLY A 574 15.54 -16.59 0.47
N ASP A 575 15.31 -15.39 0.99
CA ASP A 575 15.48 -14.13 0.25
C ASP A 575 16.96 -13.86 -0.06
N ALA A 576 17.24 -13.80 -1.37
CA ALA A 576 18.57 -13.57 -1.93
C ALA A 576 18.86 -12.08 -2.15
N GLU A 577 17.87 -11.19 -2.04
CA GLU A 577 18.03 -9.76 -2.35
C GLU A 577 19.00 -9.08 -1.37
N LEU A 578 20.01 -8.40 -1.93
CA LEU A 578 20.98 -7.60 -1.22
C LEU A 578 20.41 -6.23 -0.90
N ARG A 579 20.38 -5.91 0.39
CA ARG A 579 19.98 -4.61 0.94
C ARG A 579 21.13 -4.02 1.73
N ALA A 580 21.09 -2.69 1.90
CA ALA A 580 22.06 -1.99 2.73
C ALA A 580 21.37 -1.01 3.68
N VAL A 581 21.97 -0.86 4.87
CA VAL A 581 21.51 0.04 5.93
C VAL A 581 22.69 0.77 6.54
N ILE A 582 22.47 1.99 7.00
CA ILE A 582 23.45 2.73 7.80
C ILE A 582 23.03 2.66 9.26
N ILE A 583 23.96 2.27 10.13
CA ILE A 583 23.76 2.18 11.57
C ILE A 583 24.74 3.10 12.27
N ARG A 584 24.28 3.95 13.17
CA ARG A 584 25.12 4.93 13.89
C ARG A 584 24.82 4.84 15.38
N ASP A 585 25.81 5.01 16.23
CA ASP A 585 25.57 5.12 17.67
C ASP A 585 24.61 6.28 17.97
N TYR A 586 23.59 6.02 18.79
CA TYR A 586 22.71 7.06 19.32
C TYR A 586 23.24 7.49 20.69
N LEU A 587 24.03 8.57 20.69
CA LEU A 587 24.60 9.12 21.91
C LEU A 587 23.61 10.10 22.55
N ARG A 588 22.87 9.63 23.55
CA ARG A 588 21.98 10.50 24.34
C ARG A 588 22.78 11.35 25.35
N GLY A 589 23.64 10.67 26.11
CA GLY A 589 24.46 11.21 27.20
C GLY A 589 23.69 11.90 28.32
N GLU A 590 24.45 12.37 29.30
CA GLU A 590 24.00 13.09 30.51
C GLU A 590 23.79 14.58 30.24
N LEU A 591 24.58 15.17 29.32
CA LEU A 591 24.44 16.55 28.88
C LEU A 591 24.53 16.64 27.35
N GLY A 592 23.61 17.38 26.75
CA GLY A 592 23.76 17.91 25.39
C GLY A 592 24.54 19.21 25.43
N VAL A 593 25.51 19.37 24.53
CA VAL A 593 26.42 20.52 24.56
C VAL A 593 26.66 21.03 23.15
N ILE A 594 26.64 22.35 22.98
CA ILE A 594 26.98 23.04 21.74
C ILE A 594 28.13 24.00 22.03
N SER A 595 29.20 23.98 21.23
CA SER A 595 30.33 24.91 21.37
C SER A 595 30.61 25.69 20.10
N ARG A 596 30.99 26.96 20.27
CA ARG A 596 31.31 27.87 19.17
C ARG A 596 32.41 28.84 19.59
N LYS A 597 33.33 29.14 18.68
CA LYS A 597 34.35 30.19 18.88
C LYS A 597 33.70 31.58 18.78
N SER A 598 33.99 32.48 19.71
CA SER A 598 33.56 33.88 19.66
C SER A 598 34.75 34.80 19.96
N GLY A 599 35.18 35.59 18.96
CA GLY A 599 36.40 36.40 19.06
C GLY A 599 37.65 35.57 19.40
N ALA A 600 38.37 35.97 20.46
CA ALA A 600 39.50 35.24 21.03
C ALA A 600 39.08 34.08 21.97
N GLY A 601 37.79 33.97 22.26
CA GLY A 601 37.21 33.10 23.27
C GLY A 601 36.36 31.94 22.73
N LEU A 602 35.60 31.32 23.63
CA LEU A 602 34.71 30.19 23.37
C LEU A 602 33.40 30.37 24.14
N VAL A 603 32.28 30.14 23.46
CA VAL A 603 30.96 30.01 24.09
C VAL A 603 30.54 28.55 24.02
N VAL A 604 30.09 28.02 25.15
CA VAL A 604 29.55 26.67 25.28
C VAL A 604 28.17 26.76 25.90
N GLU A 605 27.16 26.21 25.23
CA GLU A 605 25.83 26.05 25.79
C GLU A 605 25.56 24.58 26.09
N PHE A 606 24.85 24.28 27.16
CA PHE A 606 24.57 22.91 27.57
C PHE A 606 23.20 22.75 28.22
N THR A 607 22.67 21.53 28.21
CA THR A 607 21.43 21.16 28.89
C THR A 607 21.42 19.69 29.29
N ALA A 608 20.78 19.39 30.41
CA ALA A 608 20.52 18.01 30.86
C ALA A 608 19.38 17.33 30.08
N ASP A 609 18.60 18.10 29.31
CA ASP A 609 17.51 17.57 28.47
C ASP A 609 18.02 16.93 27.16
N GLY A 610 19.34 16.96 26.93
CA GLY A 610 20.02 16.33 25.81
C GLY A 610 20.20 17.22 24.58
N LEU A 611 21.10 16.79 23.68
CA LEU A 611 21.56 17.59 22.54
C LEU A 611 20.43 17.92 21.55
N MET A 612 19.53 16.97 21.31
CA MET A 612 18.39 17.21 20.40
C MET A 612 17.44 18.27 20.94
N ALA A 613 17.22 18.30 22.27
CA ALA A 613 16.34 19.26 22.89
C ALA A 613 16.89 20.69 22.77
N LEU A 614 18.21 20.83 22.90
CA LEU A 614 18.95 22.08 22.71
C LEU A 614 18.89 22.54 21.25
N ASN A 615 19.23 21.66 20.30
CA ASN A 615 19.23 21.97 18.86
C ASN A 615 17.84 22.44 18.37
N ARG A 616 16.77 21.85 18.90
CA ARG A 616 15.38 22.11 18.46
C ARG A 616 14.70 23.24 19.22
N GLY A 617 15.37 23.81 20.22
CA GLY A 617 14.80 24.85 21.07
C GLY A 617 13.61 24.35 21.88
N THR A 618 13.60 23.08 22.27
CA THR A 618 12.56 22.47 23.13
C THR A 618 12.98 22.39 24.60
N ALA A 619 14.21 22.82 24.92
CA ALA A 619 14.73 23.01 26.27
C ALA A 619 15.51 24.33 26.36
N GLY A 620 15.59 24.91 27.56
CA GLY A 620 16.53 25.97 27.86
C GLY A 620 17.98 25.46 27.88
N GLY A 621 18.94 26.35 27.64
CA GLY A 621 20.37 26.06 27.72
C GLY A 621 21.06 26.97 28.72
N GLU A 622 21.97 26.39 29.50
CA GLU A 622 22.89 27.13 30.37
C GLU A 622 24.17 27.44 29.60
N THR A 623 24.86 28.54 29.95
CA THR A 623 26.00 29.03 29.17
C THR A 623 27.30 29.07 29.98
N ILE A 624 28.39 28.72 29.31
CA ILE A 624 29.77 28.95 29.73
C ILE A 624 30.43 29.85 28.69
N VAL A 625 31.03 30.95 29.14
CA VAL A 625 31.75 31.90 28.30
C VAL A 625 33.20 31.95 28.76
N ILE A 626 34.11 31.71 27.82
CA ILE A 626 35.56 31.88 27.99
C ILE A 626 35.94 33.09 27.14
N ALA A 627 36.48 34.13 27.76
CA ALA A 627 36.80 35.39 27.07
C ALA A 627 38.03 35.27 26.16
N ASP A 628 39.06 34.55 26.62
CA ASP A 628 40.33 34.35 25.91
C ASP A 628 40.86 32.93 26.12
N LEU A 629 41.05 32.20 25.01
CA LEU A 629 41.57 30.83 25.01
C LEU A 629 43.07 30.73 25.33
N GLU A 630 43.83 31.83 25.24
CA GLU A 630 45.25 31.88 25.57
C GLU A 630 45.51 32.11 27.07
N ARG A 631 44.47 32.50 27.82
CA ARG A 631 44.54 32.69 29.28
C ARG A 631 44.06 31.44 30.02
N PRO A 632 44.64 31.11 31.19
CA PRO A 632 44.15 30.02 32.04
C PRO A 632 42.65 30.20 32.37
N PHE A 633 41.89 29.10 32.37
CA PHE A 633 40.44 29.17 32.61
C PHE A 633 40.08 29.47 34.07
N ASP A 634 41.00 29.21 35.00
CA ASP A 634 40.89 29.54 36.42
C ASP A 634 41.26 31.00 36.74
N GLU A 635 41.73 31.77 35.75
CA GLU A 635 42.05 33.17 35.92
C GLU A 635 40.78 34.01 36.16
N PRO A 636 40.74 34.87 37.21
CA PRO A 636 39.57 35.68 37.52
C PRO A 636 39.09 36.53 36.32
N GLY A 637 37.81 36.40 35.99
CA GLY A 637 37.17 37.14 34.90
C GLY A 637 37.42 36.57 33.50
N ASN A 638 38.15 35.46 33.33
CA ASN A 638 38.29 34.79 32.04
C ASN A 638 37.16 33.78 31.76
N LEU A 639 36.69 33.08 32.79
CA LEU A 639 35.60 32.11 32.73
C LEU A 639 34.36 32.63 33.45
N THR A 640 33.23 32.65 32.74
CA THR A 640 31.89 32.81 33.32
C THR A 640 31.11 31.54 33.06
N ALA A 641 30.63 30.86 34.10
CA ALA A 641 29.88 29.62 33.97
C ALA A 641 28.58 29.69 34.76
N ALA A 642 27.49 29.25 34.15
CA ALA A 642 26.22 29.10 34.83
C ALA A 642 26.20 27.89 35.78
N VAL A 643 25.17 27.84 36.64
CA VAL A 643 24.97 26.75 37.61
C VAL A 643 24.75 25.43 36.86
N GLY A 644 25.36 24.33 37.30
CA GLY A 644 25.24 23.02 36.64
C GLY A 644 26.35 22.71 35.63
N ALA A 645 27.31 23.62 35.43
CA ALA A 645 28.43 23.45 34.52
C ALA A 645 29.53 22.50 35.04
N GLU A 646 29.48 22.07 36.30
CA GLU A 646 30.53 21.30 36.99
C GLU A 646 31.00 20.05 36.20
N PRO A 647 30.11 19.27 35.54
CA PRO A 647 30.53 18.11 34.75
C PRO A 647 31.35 18.47 33.50
N LEU A 648 31.24 19.70 32.99
CA LEU A 648 31.90 20.15 31.76
C LEU A 648 33.22 20.89 32.01
N LEU A 649 33.42 21.47 33.20
CA LEU A 649 34.62 22.24 33.54
C LEU A 649 35.94 21.46 33.26
N PRO A 650 36.07 20.16 33.59
CA PRO A 650 37.28 19.39 33.29
C PRO A 650 37.55 19.20 31.79
N HIS A 651 36.55 19.43 30.94
CA HIS A 651 36.60 19.14 29.51
C HIS A 651 36.69 20.38 28.61
N LEU A 652 36.68 21.60 29.18
CA LEU A 652 36.73 22.85 28.43
C LEU A 652 37.93 22.92 27.48
N HIS A 653 39.10 22.40 27.86
CA HIS A 653 40.29 22.39 27.01
C HIS A 653 40.12 21.50 25.77
N THR A 654 39.34 20.41 25.88
CA THR A 654 39.04 19.52 24.75
C THR A 654 38.03 20.18 23.82
N LEU A 655 36.98 20.78 24.38
CA LEU A 655 35.97 21.53 23.61
C LEU A 655 36.63 22.70 22.86
N ALA A 656 37.46 23.48 23.53
CA ALA A 656 38.19 24.62 22.95
C ALA A 656 39.12 24.19 21.81
N ARG A 657 39.96 23.17 22.03
CA ARG A 657 40.91 22.69 21.01
C ARG A 657 40.22 22.20 19.75
N LEU A 658 39.19 21.35 19.87
CA LEU A 658 38.49 20.85 18.68
C LEU A 658 37.69 21.95 18.00
N THR A 659 36.99 22.80 18.76
CA THR A 659 36.23 23.93 18.19
C THR A 659 37.16 24.87 17.42
N GLY A 660 38.32 25.21 17.99
CA GLY A 660 39.33 26.02 17.33
C GLY A 660 39.92 25.37 16.08
N ALA A 661 40.22 24.08 16.13
CA ALA A 661 40.74 23.34 14.97
C ALA A 661 39.71 23.22 13.84
N MET A 662 38.43 22.95 14.18
CA MET A 662 37.33 22.94 13.23
C MET A 662 37.11 24.34 12.63
N TYR A 663 37.20 25.40 13.44
CA TYR A 663 37.10 26.78 12.97
C TYR A 663 38.22 27.14 11.98
N ALA A 664 39.46 26.78 12.29
CA ALA A 664 40.60 27.01 11.40
C ALA A 664 40.46 26.28 10.06
N LYS A 665 39.78 25.12 10.04
CA LYS A 665 39.60 24.31 8.84
C LYS A 665 38.40 24.73 7.99
N HIS A 666 37.28 25.06 8.62
CA HIS A 666 35.98 25.21 7.95
C HIS A 666 35.43 26.65 8.02
N GLY A 667 36.13 27.58 8.70
CA GLY A 667 35.61 28.91 9.00
C GLY A 667 34.70 28.92 10.22
N PRO A 668 33.80 29.90 10.37
CA PRO A 668 32.82 29.91 11.45
C PRO A 668 32.03 28.61 11.52
N VAL A 669 32.11 27.92 12.66
CA VAL A 669 31.45 26.62 12.88
C VAL A 669 30.90 26.53 14.29
N THR A 670 29.84 25.74 14.40
CA THR A 670 29.27 25.30 15.67
C THR A 670 29.41 23.78 15.75
N LEU A 671 29.88 23.29 16.89
CA LEU A 671 30.08 21.86 17.14
C LEU A 671 29.05 21.38 18.14
N GLU A 672 28.53 20.18 17.87
CA GLU A 672 27.55 19.50 18.69
C GLU A 672 28.20 18.32 19.41
N TRP A 673 27.89 18.20 20.69
CA TRP A 673 28.52 17.25 21.58
C TRP A 673 27.53 16.65 22.56
N VAL A 674 27.94 15.51 23.10
CA VAL A 674 27.24 14.83 24.18
C VAL A 674 28.27 14.42 25.23
N LEU A 675 28.00 14.76 26.50
CA LEU A 675 28.78 14.24 27.62
C LEU A 675 28.16 12.92 28.07
N SER A 676 28.90 11.82 28.01
CA SER A 676 28.40 10.50 28.42
C SER A 676 29.47 9.77 29.22
N ALA A 677 29.12 9.26 30.40
CA ALA A 677 30.03 8.56 31.29
C ALA A 677 31.31 9.38 31.60
N GLY A 678 31.14 10.68 31.86
CA GLY A 678 32.24 11.59 32.18
C GLY A 678 33.22 11.87 31.03
N ARG A 679 32.82 11.67 29.77
CA ARG A 679 33.66 11.96 28.60
C ARG A 679 32.88 12.68 27.49
N PRO A 680 33.46 13.71 26.84
CA PRO A 680 32.79 14.42 25.75
C PRO A 680 32.93 13.65 24.42
N TYR A 681 31.80 13.46 23.75
CA TYR A 681 31.70 12.88 22.42
C TYR A 681 31.27 13.94 21.41
N PHE A 682 32.03 14.08 20.34
CA PHE A 682 31.66 14.89 19.18
C PHE A 682 30.60 14.14 18.35
N VAL A 683 29.51 14.83 18.00
CA VAL A 683 28.35 14.24 17.31
C VAL A 683 28.21 14.79 15.89
N ASP A 684 28.15 16.11 15.74
CA ASP A 684 28.03 16.76 14.43
C ASP A 684 28.56 18.20 14.47
N TYR A 685 28.59 18.86 13.32
CA TYR A 685 28.90 20.27 13.21
C TYR A 685 28.05 20.95 12.13
N SER A 686 27.93 22.26 12.25
CA SER A 686 27.28 23.13 11.27
C SER A 686 28.22 24.30 10.94
N VAL A 687 28.42 24.55 9.63
CA VAL A 687 29.18 25.70 9.14
C VAL A 687 28.24 26.90 9.10
N LEU A 688 28.70 28.06 9.58
CA LEU A 688 27.92 29.28 9.72
C LEU A 688 28.46 30.41 8.83
N GLY A 689 27.62 31.41 8.58
CA GLY A 689 28.04 32.72 8.06
C GLY A 689 28.95 33.48 9.05
N THR A 690 29.49 34.63 8.61
CA THR A 690 30.51 35.44 9.30
C THR A 690 30.07 36.14 10.60
N ASP A 691 29.05 35.64 11.29
CA ASP A 691 28.47 36.33 12.45
C ASP A 691 29.30 36.15 13.73
N GLU A 692 29.48 37.24 14.47
CA GLU A 692 30.03 37.25 15.83
C GLU A 692 28.88 37.17 16.86
N LEU A 693 29.05 36.33 17.89
CA LEU A 693 28.04 36.13 18.93
C LEU A 693 28.33 37.07 20.11
N VAL A 694 27.40 37.95 20.46
CA VAL A 694 27.51 38.88 21.61
C VAL A 694 26.57 38.42 22.72
N VAL A 695 27.12 37.93 23.84
CA VAL A 695 26.34 37.55 25.03
C VAL A 695 26.38 38.71 26.03
N SER A 696 25.22 39.18 26.49
CA SER A 696 25.12 40.28 27.46
C SER A 696 25.10 39.77 28.92
N SER A 697 25.58 40.59 29.85
CA SER A 697 25.84 40.22 31.25
C SER A 697 24.66 40.37 32.23
N GLU A 698 23.41 40.54 31.76
CA GLU A 698 22.25 40.84 32.62
C GLU A 698 21.09 39.83 32.50
N GLY A 699 21.38 38.53 32.30
CA GLY A 699 20.39 37.46 32.32
C GLY A 699 19.45 37.37 31.10
N ALA A 700 19.51 38.34 30.19
CA ALA A 700 18.91 38.27 28.86
C ALA A 700 19.90 37.69 27.84
N VAL A 701 19.42 36.72 27.06
CA VAL A 701 20.21 36.06 26.01
C VAL A 701 19.87 36.68 24.66
N LEU A 702 20.86 37.31 24.03
CA LEU A 702 20.72 37.82 22.67
C LEU A 702 20.70 36.65 21.68
N ILE A 703 19.57 36.43 21.02
CA ILE A 703 19.43 35.37 20.01
C ILE A 703 19.82 35.91 18.63
N SER A 704 19.28 37.07 18.25
CA SER A 704 19.57 37.73 16.97
C SER A 704 19.60 39.25 17.16
N PRO A 705 20.67 39.95 16.73
CA PRO A 705 20.82 41.39 16.92
C PRO A 705 19.83 42.19 16.06
N GLY A 706 19.61 43.44 16.47
CA GLY A 706 18.78 44.39 15.72
C GLY A 706 17.67 45.02 16.53
N THR A 707 16.87 45.83 15.84
CA THR A 707 15.74 46.56 16.42
C THR A 707 14.45 46.23 15.67
N ALA A 708 13.40 45.93 16.44
CA ALA A 708 12.08 45.65 15.89
C ALA A 708 11.02 46.30 16.77
N ARG A 709 9.93 46.75 16.15
CA ARG A 709 8.73 47.26 16.81
C ARG A 709 7.52 46.60 16.20
N GLY A 710 6.55 46.23 17.04
CA GLY A 710 5.28 45.69 16.57
C GLY A 710 4.38 45.24 17.71
N PRO A 711 3.13 44.85 17.39
CA PRO A 711 2.21 44.29 18.36
C PRO A 711 2.70 42.92 18.84
N LEU A 712 2.62 42.68 20.15
CA LEU A 712 3.00 41.40 20.75
C LEU A 712 1.90 40.35 20.48
N LEU A 713 2.27 39.23 19.87
CA LEU A 713 1.40 38.07 19.68
C LEU A 713 1.93 36.90 20.51
N ARG A 714 1.21 36.54 21.58
CA ARG A 714 1.54 35.37 22.40
C ARG A 714 1.02 34.08 21.78
N LEU A 715 1.90 33.09 21.69
CA LEU A 715 1.57 31.72 21.33
C LEU A 715 1.43 30.90 22.62
N GLU A 716 0.31 30.20 22.78
CA GLU A 716 0.04 29.34 23.96
C GLU A 716 0.16 27.84 23.61
N GLU A 717 0.37 27.52 22.33
CA GLU A 717 0.38 26.18 21.77
C GLU A 717 1.71 25.43 22.01
N ASP A 718 2.21 25.44 23.25
CA ASP A 718 3.55 24.95 23.62
C ASP A 718 3.78 23.48 23.27
N GLU A 719 2.81 22.62 23.58
CA GLU A 719 2.86 21.18 23.28
C GLU A 719 2.88 20.90 21.78
N LEU A 720 2.11 21.66 20.99
CA LEU A 720 2.08 21.56 19.54
C LEU A 720 3.42 22.00 18.93
N LEU A 721 3.95 23.16 19.34
CA LEU A 721 5.21 23.70 18.84
C LEU A 721 6.40 22.82 19.21
N SER A 722 6.39 22.26 20.42
CA SER A 722 7.37 21.28 20.87
C SER A 722 7.34 20.01 20.01
N ARG A 723 6.15 19.41 19.81
CA ARG A 723 5.97 18.22 18.95
C ARG A 723 6.42 18.47 17.51
N MET A 724 6.09 19.62 16.94
CA MET A 724 6.49 19.98 15.57
C MET A 724 8.00 20.19 15.44
N SER A 725 8.66 20.65 16.50
CA SER A 725 10.10 20.89 16.53
C SER A 725 10.92 19.61 16.71
N ILE A 726 10.28 18.49 17.11
CA ILE A 726 10.89 17.16 17.27
C ILE A 726 10.94 16.37 15.93
N GLY A 727 10.43 16.92 14.83
CA GLY A 727 10.50 16.30 13.51
C GLY A 727 11.80 16.59 12.75
N PRO A 728 12.39 15.63 12.02
CA PRO A 728 13.47 15.87 11.04
C PRO A 728 13.06 16.67 9.80
N ALA A 729 11.77 17.03 9.69
CA ALA A 729 11.16 17.77 8.59
C ALA A 729 11.46 19.28 8.60
N ILE A 730 12.20 19.78 9.59
CA ILE A 730 12.77 21.14 9.60
C ILE A 730 14.20 21.04 9.05
N SER A 731 14.34 20.43 7.87
CA SER A 731 15.48 20.67 7.00
C SER A 731 15.02 21.73 6.02
N ILE A 732 15.82 22.76 5.83
CA ILE A 732 15.54 24.02 5.12
C ILE A 732 14.98 23.86 3.67
N ASP A 733 14.85 22.63 3.15
CA ASP A 733 14.48 22.32 1.76
C ASP A 733 13.30 21.33 1.54
N ALA A 734 12.54 20.86 2.54
CA ALA A 734 11.41 19.93 2.25
C ALA A 734 10.20 20.02 3.20
N SER A 735 9.02 20.28 2.64
CA SER A 735 7.76 20.60 3.32
C SER A 735 6.83 19.39 3.62
N THR A 736 6.69 19.07 4.91
CA THR A 736 5.48 18.91 5.76
C THR A 736 4.18 18.13 5.39
N SER A 737 3.65 17.48 6.45
CA SER A 737 2.38 16.72 6.59
C SER A 737 1.11 17.55 6.80
N ALA A 738 -0.05 16.94 6.57
CA ALA A 738 -1.37 17.59 6.63
C ALA A 738 -1.81 18.04 8.03
N ALA A 739 -1.58 17.26 9.09
CA ALA A 739 -1.91 17.67 10.46
C ALA A 739 -1.00 18.81 10.97
N ALA A 740 0.28 18.79 10.59
CA ALA A 740 1.21 19.89 10.85
C ALA A 740 0.89 21.14 10.01
N ARG A 741 0.28 20.99 8.83
CA ARG A 741 -0.30 22.11 8.06
C ARG A 741 -1.45 22.74 8.83
N ASP A 742 -2.42 22.00 9.37
CA ASP A 742 -3.57 22.64 10.02
C ASP A 742 -3.20 23.44 11.28
N GLY A 743 -2.31 22.91 12.12
CA GLY A 743 -1.85 23.62 13.33
C GLY A 743 -1.05 24.87 13.01
N MET A 744 -0.05 24.74 12.13
CA MET A 744 0.82 25.86 11.75
C MET A 744 0.14 26.86 10.81
N ALA A 745 -0.75 26.41 9.93
CA ALA A 745 -1.56 27.30 9.09
C ALA A 745 -2.45 28.18 9.96
N ARG A 746 -3.02 27.67 11.07
CA ARG A 746 -3.76 28.53 12.01
C ARG A 746 -2.89 29.61 12.64
N ILE A 747 -1.66 29.27 13.04
CA ILE A 747 -0.71 30.25 13.61
C ILE A 747 -0.32 31.28 12.54
N LEU A 748 -0.01 30.82 11.32
CA LEU A 748 0.35 31.67 10.19
C LEU A 748 -0.82 32.58 9.77
N ASP A 749 -2.04 32.06 9.69
CA ASP A 749 -3.27 32.83 9.40
C ASP A 749 -3.49 33.89 10.48
N LYS A 750 -3.28 33.56 11.75
CA LYS A 750 -3.36 34.51 12.87
C LYS A 750 -2.32 35.63 12.71
N VAL A 751 -1.08 35.30 12.36
CA VAL A 751 -0.01 36.29 12.08
C VAL A 751 -0.35 37.16 10.88
N LEU A 752 -0.81 36.56 9.78
CA LEU A 752 -1.16 37.26 8.54
C LEU A 752 -2.45 38.10 8.66
N SER A 753 -3.31 37.81 9.63
CA SER A 753 -4.52 38.60 9.92
C SER A 753 -4.24 39.93 10.60
N LEU A 754 -3.03 40.13 11.13
CA LEU A 754 -2.65 41.38 11.79
C LEU A 754 -2.25 42.45 10.75
N PRO A 755 -2.62 43.72 10.97
CA PRO A 755 -2.36 44.81 10.01
C PRO A 755 -0.87 45.16 9.90
N GLU A 756 -0.08 44.83 10.92
CA GLU A 756 1.36 45.04 10.98
C GLU A 756 2.05 43.75 11.41
N ARG A 757 3.33 43.61 11.05
CA ARG A 757 4.12 42.42 11.40
C ARG A 757 4.27 42.35 12.92
N PRO A 758 3.80 41.29 13.59
CA PRO A 758 3.85 41.20 15.05
C PRO A 758 5.25 40.85 15.55
N ILE A 759 5.49 41.08 16.83
CA ILE A 759 6.55 40.43 17.59
C ILE A 759 5.96 39.19 18.26
N ILE A 760 6.53 38.01 17.96
CA ILE A 760 6.03 36.75 18.49
C ILE A 760 6.59 36.51 19.89
N HIS A 761 5.72 36.22 20.86
CA HIS A 761 6.10 35.77 22.20
C HIS A 761 5.82 34.27 22.34
N ALA A 762 6.87 33.48 22.60
CA ALA A 762 6.77 32.04 22.80
C ALA A 762 7.63 31.60 23.99
N ARG A 763 7.34 30.44 24.60
CA ARG A 763 8.11 29.96 25.75
C ARG A 763 9.57 29.68 25.40
N LEU A 764 9.80 29.02 24.27
CA LEU A 764 11.11 28.58 23.80
C LEU A 764 11.29 28.86 22.29
N PRO A 765 12.53 28.91 21.78
CA PRO A 765 12.84 29.12 20.37
C PRO A 765 12.61 27.85 19.53
N TYR A 766 11.37 27.37 19.51
CA TYR A 766 10.93 26.18 18.77
C TYR A 766 11.32 26.26 17.30
N ALA A 767 12.07 25.27 16.80
CA ALA A 767 12.49 25.21 15.40
C ALA A 767 11.32 25.37 14.40
N ALA A 768 10.11 24.92 14.78
CA ALA A 768 8.89 25.04 13.97
C ALA A 768 8.50 26.50 13.66
N LEU A 769 8.93 27.48 14.46
CA LEU A 769 8.63 28.91 14.26
C LEU A 769 9.41 29.54 13.09
N SER A 770 10.38 28.83 12.52
CA SER A 770 11.12 29.26 11.33
C SER A 770 10.22 29.64 10.15
N VAL A 771 9.05 29.02 10.02
CA VAL A 771 8.06 29.32 8.98
C VAL A 771 7.47 30.73 9.07
N LEU A 772 7.59 31.39 10.23
CA LEU A 772 7.10 32.75 10.44
C LEU A 772 8.13 33.81 10.00
N ILE A 773 9.36 33.40 9.66
CA ILE A 773 10.39 34.28 9.14
C ILE A 773 9.87 34.96 7.85
N GLY A 774 10.00 36.29 7.79
CA GLY A 774 9.45 37.10 6.71
C GLY A 774 8.02 37.61 6.93
N HIS A 775 7.29 37.05 7.90
CA HIS A 775 5.93 37.46 8.27
C HIS A 775 5.85 38.23 9.60
N VAL A 776 6.94 38.26 10.36
CA VAL A 776 7.00 38.87 11.70
C VAL A 776 8.07 39.96 11.77
N ALA A 777 7.97 40.83 12.78
CA ALA A 777 8.95 41.89 13.05
C ALA A 777 10.09 41.40 13.94
N GLY A 778 9.84 40.45 14.85
CA GLY A 778 10.86 39.89 15.74
C GLY A 778 10.30 38.83 16.68
N PHE A 779 11.15 38.29 17.55
CA PHE A 779 10.78 37.27 18.53
C PHE A 779 11.23 37.62 19.95
N VAL A 780 10.39 37.30 20.92
CA VAL A 780 10.72 37.30 22.35
C VAL A 780 10.45 35.90 22.90
N PHE A 781 11.44 35.35 23.60
CA PHE A 781 11.31 34.04 24.25
C PHE A 781 11.43 34.15 25.77
N GLU A 782 10.74 33.28 26.50
CA GLU A 782 10.90 33.22 27.96
C GLU A 782 12.26 32.60 28.33
N GLN A 783 12.69 31.58 27.59
CA GLN A 783 14.02 30.98 27.69
C GLN A 783 14.49 30.60 26.29
N GLY A 784 15.80 30.51 26.06
CA GLY A 784 16.29 30.09 24.76
C GLY A 784 17.81 30.00 24.68
N SER A 785 18.26 29.14 23.77
CA SER A 785 19.66 28.96 23.42
C SER A 785 20.03 29.91 22.28
N ALA A 786 21.16 30.60 22.39
CA ALA A 786 21.68 31.42 21.30
C ALA A 786 22.33 30.56 20.21
N LEU A 787 22.61 29.28 20.47
CA LEU A 787 23.25 28.36 19.52
C LEU A 787 22.28 27.35 18.88
N GLY A 788 20.99 27.35 19.24
CA GLY A 788 19.96 26.47 18.67
C GLY A 788 19.60 26.79 17.21
N HIS A 789 18.87 25.89 16.56
CA HIS A 789 18.59 25.96 15.12
C HIS A 789 17.81 27.23 14.70
N LEU A 790 16.72 27.56 15.41
CA LEU A 790 15.96 28.77 15.12
C LEU A 790 16.82 30.03 15.29
N ALA A 791 17.67 30.06 16.32
CA ALA A 791 18.56 31.20 16.58
C ALA A 791 19.48 31.51 15.40
N ILE A 792 19.99 30.47 14.74
CA ILE A 792 20.81 30.59 13.53
C ILE A 792 19.99 31.20 12.39
N LEU A 793 18.82 30.63 12.08
CA LEU A 793 17.96 31.11 10.99
C LEU A 793 17.52 32.56 11.17
N LEU A 794 17.22 32.97 12.41
CA LEU A 794 16.83 34.34 12.72
C LEU A 794 17.96 35.34 12.45
N ARG A 795 19.21 34.99 12.76
CA ARG A 795 20.38 35.83 12.47
C ARG A 795 20.64 35.95 10.97
N GLU A 796 20.61 34.82 10.25
CA GLU A 796 20.79 34.81 8.80
C GLU A 796 19.71 35.62 8.08
N SER A 797 18.50 35.64 8.64
CA SER A 797 17.37 36.40 8.10
C SER A 797 17.30 37.85 8.61
N GLY A 798 18.22 38.26 9.49
CA GLY A 798 18.24 39.59 10.10
C GLY A 798 17.00 39.93 10.93
N VAL A 799 16.31 38.91 11.48
CA VAL A 799 15.11 39.08 12.30
C VAL A 799 15.54 39.22 13.77
N PRO A 800 15.26 40.36 14.44
CA PRO A 800 15.67 40.58 15.83
C PRO A 800 15.00 39.60 16.80
N ALA A 801 15.78 39.06 17.74
CA ALA A 801 15.27 38.10 18.71
C ALA A 801 16.04 38.09 20.03
N VAL A 802 15.32 37.96 21.14
CA VAL A 802 15.90 37.91 22.50
C VAL A 802 15.15 36.92 23.38
N ALA A 803 15.87 36.25 24.28
CA ALA A 803 15.27 35.49 25.38
C ALA A 803 15.42 36.26 26.69
N VAL A 804 14.30 36.57 27.33
CA VAL A 804 14.22 37.35 28.57
C VAL A 804 13.38 36.57 29.60
N PRO A 805 14.02 35.95 30.61
CA PRO A 805 13.32 35.20 31.64
C PRO A 805 12.26 36.03 32.36
N GLY A 806 11.04 35.48 32.48
CA GLY A 806 9.94 36.14 33.19
C GLY A 806 9.34 37.35 32.48
N PHE A 807 9.64 37.56 31.19
CA PHE A 807 8.99 38.59 30.41
C PHE A 807 7.49 38.31 30.29
N VAL A 808 6.69 39.23 30.81
CA VAL A 808 5.24 39.30 30.58
C VAL A 808 5.03 40.63 29.87
N GLY A 809 4.12 40.70 28.90
CA GLY A 809 3.81 41.94 28.19
C GLY A 809 2.58 41.76 27.31
N ASP A 810 1.95 42.88 26.98
CA ASP A 810 0.81 43.03 26.09
C ASP A 810 0.97 44.35 25.31
N GLY A 811 0.26 44.50 24.18
CA GLY A 811 0.32 45.72 23.36
C GLY A 811 1.55 45.79 22.46
N GLU A 812 2.10 47.00 22.26
CA GLU A 812 3.30 47.23 21.45
C GLU A 812 4.58 47.00 22.26
N VAL A 813 5.56 46.38 21.61
CA VAL A 813 6.90 46.16 22.17
C VAL A 813 7.97 46.62 21.21
N ILE A 814 9.10 47.03 21.77
CA ILE A 814 10.36 47.28 21.04
C ILE A 814 11.40 46.27 21.52
N ILE A 815 11.99 45.55 20.57
CA ILE A 815 13.25 44.80 20.75
C ILE A 815 14.39 45.77 20.40
N SER A 816 15.38 45.87 21.28
CA SER A 816 16.63 46.60 21.06
C SER A 816 17.79 45.75 21.54
N ASP A 817 18.38 45.00 20.61
CA ASP A 817 19.44 44.04 20.87
C ASP A 817 19.09 43.09 22.03
N ALA A 818 19.78 43.20 23.16
CA ALA A 818 19.61 42.32 24.32
C ALA A 818 18.48 42.76 25.28
N SER A 819 17.61 43.69 24.87
CA SER A 819 16.55 44.23 25.73
C SER A 819 15.20 44.31 25.02
N VAL A 820 14.13 44.19 25.80
CA VAL A 820 12.75 44.42 25.36
C VAL A 820 12.12 45.49 26.24
N GLN A 821 11.48 46.47 25.60
CA GLN A 821 10.73 47.53 26.27
C GLN A 821 9.26 47.49 25.84
N ARG A 822 8.37 47.69 26.80
CA ARG A 822 6.94 47.89 26.53
C ARG A 822 6.69 49.34 26.14
N LEU A 823 5.87 49.55 25.12
CA LEU A 823 5.32 50.85 24.81
C LEU A 823 3.91 50.97 25.45
N PRO A 824 3.58 52.13 26.02
CA PRO A 824 2.29 52.36 26.69
C PRO A 824 1.09 52.33 25.74
#